data_AF-A0A942GJD4-F1
#
_entry.id   AF-A0A942GJD4-F1
#
_cell.length_a   1.000
_cell.length_b   1.000
_cell.length_c   1.000
_cell.angle_alpha   90.00
_cell.angle_beta   90.00
_cell.angle_gamma   90.00
#
_symmetry.space_group_name_H-M   'P 1'
#
loop_
_entity.id
_entity.type
_entity.pdbx_description
1 polymer ?
#
loop_
_entity_poly.entity_id
_entity_poly.type
_entity_poly.pdbx_seq_one_letter_code
_entity_poly.pdbx_strand_id
1 'polypeptide(L)'
;MEEKVLETIRRNGLFAPGDKVIVAVSGGPDSLCLLHLLSRLAGRLAITLQVVHVNHGLRPEATREAFYVKNMAGKLGLPATVYRADVRKLMRERGFSLQDAARRARYRCLRQAASRSGARCIVTAHHEDDRVETLLLRLLGGSGLDGLAGLRVKRALTPELLLARPLYHVSRQEIIRYCRTYQLRPLLDRSNRETQYLRNRVRLRLLPWLEEEFGRHVRAALARTCDLLAGDSELLGVLAKENLERVLESDAGGPVLDVAALRLLPLPLRQRVVRLALWQAGVERPSAIHIRSVLNLSDSSRPAGKSALPGGFTAVREYGLLRIERLADDGQVTVSSAVPLAVPGNTLLPWSGQAIWAEILPATAVRSSPVDRREAYLDLERLELPLLVRTRCPGDRMKPLGACGRRKLKKILMEKKVPLAQRDKLPLVLSGEGIAWIGGVEIADFCKVSGETRQVLRLRIQDGNGQRMENRAEKCSGTVLLDREVIRRKIAELGAQISRDYREKDLLLICVLKGAVVFLSDLMRHLTTSVQVDFMAVSSYGTATETSGAVRILHDLEGSIAGRHCLVVEDIVDSGLTLKYLQENLRSRQPASLKIVALLDKPERRRVEIQPDYVGFRIPDEFVVGYGLDFNEQYRYLPDICVLSENDKSV
;
A
#
# COMPACT_ATOMS: atom_id res chain seq x y z
N MET A 1 -41.86 -0.27 -19.40
CA MET A 1 -40.53 -0.80 -19.01
C MET A 1 -39.39 -0.05 -19.69
N GLU A 2 -39.36 0.07 -21.02
CA GLU A 2 -38.27 0.77 -21.73
C GLU A 2 -38.07 2.21 -21.21
N GLU A 3 -39.14 3.01 -21.10
CA GLU A 3 -39.05 4.39 -20.61
C GLU A 3 -38.53 4.48 -19.17
N LYS A 4 -38.98 3.58 -18.29
CA LYS A 4 -38.53 3.49 -16.89
C LYS A 4 -37.03 3.22 -16.78
N VAL A 5 -36.48 2.42 -17.70
CA VAL A 5 -35.03 2.16 -17.78
C VAL A 5 -34.28 3.35 -18.37
N LEU A 6 -34.82 4.00 -19.40
CA LEU A 6 -34.26 5.24 -19.93
C LEU A 6 -34.20 6.36 -18.89
N GLU A 7 -35.27 6.55 -18.12
CA GLU A 7 -35.31 7.47 -16.99
C GLU A 7 -34.24 7.13 -15.95
N THR A 8 -34.12 5.85 -15.59
CA THR A 8 -33.07 5.37 -14.67
C THR A 8 -31.67 5.68 -15.19
N ILE A 9 -31.43 5.47 -16.49
CA ILE A 9 -30.14 5.74 -17.14
C ILE A 9 -29.82 7.24 -17.13
N ARG A 10 -30.78 8.09 -17.55
CA ARG A 10 -30.62 9.54 -17.66
C ARG A 10 -30.45 10.21 -16.30
N ARG A 11 -31.38 9.94 -15.37
CA ARG A 11 -31.38 10.54 -14.02
C ARG A 11 -30.09 10.26 -13.26
N ASN A 12 -29.48 9.10 -13.50
CA ASN A 12 -28.26 8.67 -12.80
C ASN A 12 -26.99 8.83 -13.64
N GLY A 13 -27.07 9.39 -14.86
CA GLY A 13 -25.93 9.52 -15.77
C GLY A 13 -25.14 8.23 -15.90
N LEU A 14 -25.81 7.13 -16.25
CA LEU A 14 -25.16 5.80 -16.29
C LEU A 14 -24.21 5.65 -17.48
N PHE A 15 -24.49 6.32 -18.59
CA PHE A 15 -23.71 6.26 -19.83
C PHE A 15 -23.54 7.67 -20.41
N ALA A 16 -22.42 7.89 -21.10
CA ALA A 16 -22.18 9.02 -21.98
C ALA A 16 -22.23 8.56 -23.46
N PRO A 17 -22.61 9.44 -24.40
CA PRO A 17 -22.49 9.15 -25.83
C PRO A 17 -21.07 8.71 -26.20
N GLY A 18 -20.95 7.64 -26.98
CA GLY A 18 -19.68 7.02 -27.36
C GLY A 18 -19.15 5.97 -26.38
N ASP A 19 -19.76 5.82 -25.20
CA ASP A 19 -19.31 4.82 -24.23
C ASP A 19 -19.40 3.39 -24.80
N LYS A 20 -18.36 2.61 -24.53
CA LYS A 20 -18.40 1.15 -24.69
C LYS A 20 -18.82 0.51 -23.38
N VAL A 21 -19.85 -0.33 -23.45
CA VAL A 21 -20.54 -0.92 -22.30
C VAL A 21 -20.48 -2.44 -22.36
N ILE A 22 -19.98 -3.07 -21.29
CA ILE A 22 -19.99 -4.51 -21.11
C ILE A 22 -21.30 -4.96 -20.46
N VAL A 23 -22.03 -5.83 -21.13
CA VAL A 23 -23.24 -6.46 -20.61
C VAL A 23 -22.89 -7.82 -20.01
N ALA A 24 -22.97 -7.94 -18.68
CA ALA A 24 -22.72 -9.20 -17.99
C ALA A 24 -23.96 -10.12 -18.10
N VAL A 25 -23.83 -11.22 -18.86
CA VAL A 25 -24.95 -12.11 -19.18
C VAL A 25 -24.73 -13.50 -18.60
N SER A 26 -25.65 -13.96 -17.74
CA SER A 26 -25.62 -15.31 -17.16
C SER A 26 -26.45 -16.32 -17.95
N GLY A 27 -27.38 -15.88 -18.80
CA GLY A 27 -28.33 -16.74 -19.52
C GLY A 27 -29.69 -16.89 -18.82
N GLY A 28 -29.83 -16.34 -17.61
CA GLY A 28 -31.11 -16.25 -16.90
C GLY A 28 -32.03 -15.13 -17.42
N PRO A 29 -33.31 -15.10 -16.98
CA PRO A 29 -34.33 -14.16 -17.46
C PRO A 29 -33.90 -12.71 -17.31
N ASP A 30 -33.35 -12.35 -16.16
CA ASP A 30 -32.99 -10.97 -15.83
C ASP A 30 -31.87 -10.47 -16.77
N SER A 31 -30.86 -11.30 -16.99
CA SER A 31 -29.72 -10.96 -17.85
C SER A 31 -30.04 -10.91 -19.35
N LEU A 32 -30.94 -11.76 -19.82
CA LEU A 32 -31.40 -11.74 -21.22
C LEU A 32 -32.33 -10.56 -21.49
N CYS A 33 -33.20 -10.26 -20.53
CA CYS A 33 -34.03 -9.06 -20.58
C CYS A 33 -33.16 -7.80 -20.69
N LEU A 34 -32.14 -7.67 -19.83
CA LEU A 34 -31.18 -6.56 -19.88
C LEU A 34 -30.47 -6.48 -21.24
N LEU A 35 -29.95 -7.60 -21.75
CA LEU A 35 -29.25 -7.64 -23.03
C LEU A 35 -30.15 -7.18 -24.18
N HIS A 36 -31.35 -7.76 -24.29
CA HIS A 36 -32.30 -7.44 -25.36
C HIS A 36 -32.75 -5.98 -25.28
N LEU A 37 -33.06 -5.51 -24.07
CA LEU A 37 -33.46 -4.13 -23.82
C LEU A 37 -32.37 -3.12 -24.21
N LEU A 38 -31.14 -3.31 -23.74
CA LEU A 38 -30.04 -2.41 -24.08
C LEU A 38 -29.69 -2.45 -25.56
N SER A 39 -29.75 -3.61 -26.21
CA SER A 39 -29.54 -3.71 -27.66
C SER A 39 -30.50 -2.82 -28.46
N ARG A 40 -31.78 -2.78 -28.07
CA ARG A 40 -32.78 -1.89 -28.67
C ARG A 40 -32.55 -0.41 -28.36
N LEU A 41 -32.04 -0.10 -27.17
CA LEU A 41 -31.80 1.28 -26.72
C LEU A 41 -30.42 1.82 -27.12
N ALA A 42 -29.50 0.97 -27.58
CA ALA A 42 -28.11 1.33 -27.87
C ALA A 42 -27.99 2.52 -28.84
N GLY A 43 -28.79 2.52 -29.91
CA GLY A 43 -28.83 3.61 -30.87
C GLY A 43 -29.33 4.93 -30.27
N ARG A 44 -30.38 4.89 -29.44
CA ARG A 44 -30.92 6.08 -28.75
C ARG A 44 -29.97 6.64 -27.68
N LEU A 45 -29.12 5.79 -27.12
CA LEU A 45 -28.14 6.15 -26.10
C LEU A 45 -26.76 6.46 -26.69
N ALA A 46 -26.56 6.25 -28.00
CA ALA A 46 -25.29 6.37 -28.69
C ALA A 46 -24.16 5.56 -28.02
N ILE A 47 -24.44 4.33 -27.56
CA ILE A 47 -23.47 3.44 -26.90
C ILE A 47 -23.15 2.21 -27.74
N THR A 48 -21.97 1.64 -27.53
CA THR A 48 -21.59 0.34 -28.11
C THR A 48 -21.63 -0.74 -27.05
N LEU A 49 -22.18 -1.92 -27.40
CA LEU A 49 -22.36 -3.01 -26.45
C LEU A 49 -21.40 -4.17 -26.74
N GLN A 50 -20.84 -4.74 -25.68
CA GLN A 50 -20.11 -6.00 -25.72
C GLN A 50 -20.69 -6.97 -24.70
N VAL A 51 -21.05 -8.17 -25.14
CA VAL A 51 -21.59 -9.21 -24.27
C VAL A 51 -20.45 -9.98 -23.62
N VAL A 52 -20.50 -10.12 -22.31
CA VAL A 52 -19.54 -10.93 -21.56
C VAL A 52 -20.27 -11.97 -20.71
N HIS A 53 -19.94 -13.24 -20.95
CA HIS A 53 -20.38 -14.36 -20.12
C HIS A 53 -19.20 -14.89 -19.31
N VAL A 54 -19.42 -15.18 -18.03
CA VAL A 54 -18.39 -15.78 -17.16
C VAL A 54 -18.82 -17.20 -16.80
N ASN A 55 -18.14 -18.18 -17.37
CA ASN A 55 -18.30 -19.58 -17.05
C ASN A 55 -17.48 -19.92 -15.80
N HIS A 56 -18.16 -20.31 -14.73
CA HIS A 56 -17.55 -20.63 -13.42
C HIS A 56 -16.88 -22.02 -13.37
N GLY A 57 -17.05 -22.86 -14.38
CA GLY A 57 -16.43 -24.19 -14.46
C GLY A 57 -16.92 -25.20 -13.41
N LEU A 58 -18.04 -24.90 -12.74
CA LEU A 58 -18.56 -25.70 -11.63
C LEU A 58 -19.54 -26.79 -12.06
N ARG A 59 -20.14 -26.69 -13.24
CA ARG A 59 -21.19 -27.60 -13.73
C ARG A 59 -20.98 -27.99 -15.20
N PRO A 60 -21.38 -29.21 -15.60
CA PRO A 60 -21.38 -29.63 -17.01
C PRO A 60 -22.26 -28.74 -17.90
N GLU A 61 -23.34 -28.16 -17.35
CA GLU A 61 -24.28 -27.29 -18.04
C GLU A 61 -23.69 -25.93 -18.45
N ALA A 62 -22.57 -25.51 -17.84
CA ALA A 62 -21.97 -24.21 -18.08
C ALA A 62 -21.44 -24.02 -19.52
N THR A 63 -21.10 -25.12 -20.19
CA THR A 63 -20.74 -25.10 -21.61
C THR A 63 -21.96 -24.77 -22.48
N ARG A 64 -23.13 -25.35 -22.16
CA ARG A 64 -24.39 -25.08 -22.87
C ARG A 64 -24.86 -23.63 -22.66
N GLU A 65 -24.70 -23.10 -21.44
CA GLU A 65 -24.99 -21.70 -21.12
C GLU A 65 -24.13 -20.74 -21.97
N ALA A 66 -22.82 -20.99 -22.06
CA ALA A 66 -21.91 -20.18 -22.87
C ALA A 66 -22.29 -20.16 -24.36
N PHE A 67 -22.62 -21.33 -24.93
CA PHE A 67 -23.09 -21.42 -26.32
C PHE A 67 -24.42 -20.68 -26.51
N TYR A 68 -25.37 -20.82 -25.59
CA TYR A 68 -26.65 -20.14 -25.65
C TYR A 68 -26.48 -18.61 -25.66
N VAL A 69 -25.66 -18.07 -24.76
CA VAL A 69 -25.40 -16.62 -24.68
C VAL A 69 -24.70 -16.11 -25.95
N LYS A 70 -23.73 -16.86 -26.49
CA LYS A 70 -23.05 -16.51 -27.74
C LYS A 70 -24.02 -16.46 -28.92
N ASN A 71 -24.91 -17.46 -29.04
CA ASN A 71 -25.94 -17.49 -30.09
C ASN A 71 -26.93 -16.34 -29.94
N MET A 72 -27.36 -16.01 -28.72
CA MET A 72 -28.27 -14.89 -28.47
C MET A 72 -27.62 -13.55 -28.85
N ALA A 73 -26.36 -13.34 -28.46
CA ALA A 73 -25.63 -12.13 -28.84
C ALA A 73 -25.44 -12.02 -30.35
N GLY A 74 -25.14 -13.14 -31.03
CA GLY A 74 -25.02 -13.20 -32.49
C GLY A 74 -26.33 -12.82 -33.20
N LYS A 75 -27.49 -13.27 -32.71
CA LYS A 75 -28.81 -12.88 -33.24
C LYS A 75 -29.09 -11.37 -33.12
N LEU A 76 -28.47 -10.71 -32.15
CA LEU A 76 -28.58 -9.27 -31.92
C LEU A 76 -27.47 -8.47 -32.62
N GLY A 77 -26.58 -9.13 -33.37
CA GLY A 77 -25.43 -8.49 -34.03
C GLY A 77 -24.37 -7.96 -33.07
N LEU A 78 -24.28 -8.52 -31.86
CA LEU A 78 -23.39 -8.03 -30.80
C LEU A 78 -22.16 -8.94 -30.59
N PRO A 79 -20.97 -8.38 -30.35
CA PRO A 79 -19.78 -9.16 -30.03
C PRO A 79 -19.94 -9.83 -28.65
N ALA A 80 -19.61 -11.11 -28.56
CA ALA A 80 -19.69 -11.89 -27.32
C ALA A 80 -18.36 -12.54 -26.96
N THR A 81 -17.95 -12.36 -25.71
CA THR A 81 -16.73 -12.98 -25.15
C THR A 81 -17.08 -13.85 -23.96
N VAL A 82 -16.58 -15.09 -23.97
CA VAL A 82 -16.75 -16.03 -22.86
C VAL A 82 -15.45 -16.11 -22.08
N TYR A 83 -15.51 -15.80 -20.78
CA TYR A 83 -14.39 -15.96 -19.87
C TYR A 83 -14.59 -17.19 -19.01
N ARG A 84 -13.51 -17.94 -18.77
CA ARG A 84 -13.50 -19.05 -17.82
C ARG A 84 -12.92 -18.58 -16.49
N ALA A 85 -13.68 -18.75 -15.42
CA ALA A 85 -13.30 -18.39 -14.06
C ALA A 85 -12.92 -19.65 -13.27
N ASP A 86 -11.71 -19.72 -12.74
CA ASP A 86 -11.28 -20.80 -11.86
C ASP A 86 -11.67 -20.51 -10.40
N VAL A 87 -12.90 -20.88 -10.04
CA VAL A 87 -13.44 -20.67 -8.69
C VAL A 87 -12.74 -21.57 -7.67
N ARG A 88 -12.31 -22.78 -8.06
CA ARG A 88 -11.67 -23.75 -7.17
C ARG A 88 -10.28 -23.30 -6.72
N LYS A 89 -9.53 -22.61 -7.59
CA LYS A 89 -8.26 -21.97 -7.21
C LYS A 89 -8.47 -20.89 -6.14
N LEU A 90 -9.44 -19.99 -6.35
CA LEU A 90 -9.78 -18.90 -5.42
C LEU A 90 -10.26 -19.37 -4.04
N MET A 91 -10.94 -20.51 -3.95
CA MET A 91 -11.37 -21.07 -2.68
C MET A 91 -10.18 -21.60 -1.85
N ARG A 92 -9.22 -22.26 -2.51
CA ARG A 92 -8.03 -22.85 -1.85
C ARG A 92 -7.08 -21.79 -1.29
N GLU A 93 -6.94 -20.65 -1.96
CA GLU A 93 -5.97 -19.62 -1.57
C GLU A 93 -6.36 -18.80 -0.33
N ARG A 94 -7.67 -18.67 0.01
CA ARG A 94 -8.13 -17.69 1.03
C ARG A 94 -9.38 -18.08 1.85
N GLY A 95 -9.82 -19.34 1.82
CA GLY A 95 -10.94 -19.82 2.67
C GLY A 95 -12.30 -19.18 2.37
N PHE A 96 -12.52 -18.71 1.13
CA PHE A 96 -13.79 -18.08 0.76
C PHE A 96 -14.93 -19.10 0.59
N SER A 97 -16.17 -18.69 0.92
CA SER A 97 -17.38 -19.44 0.54
C SER A 97 -17.47 -19.58 -0.99
N LEU A 98 -18.13 -20.63 -1.49
CA LEU A 98 -18.33 -20.86 -2.92
C LEU A 98 -18.96 -19.64 -3.62
N GLN A 99 -19.94 -19.00 -2.98
CA GLN A 99 -20.62 -17.82 -3.54
C GLN A 99 -19.71 -16.59 -3.58
N ASP A 100 -18.91 -16.34 -2.54
CA ASP A 100 -17.97 -15.23 -2.52
C ASP A 100 -16.84 -15.43 -3.54
N ALA A 101 -16.30 -16.64 -3.64
CA ALA A 101 -15.28 -17.00 -4.61
C ALA A 101 -15.82 -16.83 -6.04
N ALA A 102 -17.02 -17.34 -6.34
CA ALA A 102 -17.66 -17.18 -7.64
C ALA A 102 -17.93 -15.71 -7.98
N ARG A 103 -18.42 -14.92 -7.02
CA ARG A 103 -18.66 -13.47 -7.18
C ARG A 103 -17.36 -12.72 -7.47
N ARG A 104 -16.29 -12.98 -6.73
CA ARG A 104 -14.98 -12.35 -6.94
C ARG A 104 -14.39 -12.73 -8.29
N ALA A 105 -14.43 -14.01 -8.65
CA ALA A 105 -13.96 -14.49 -9.94
C ALA A 105 -14.73 -13.82 -11.10
N ARG A 106 -16.04 -13.66 -10.95
CA ARG A 106 -16.89 -12.94 -11.92
C ARG A 106 -16.42 -11.51 -12.15
N TYR A 107 -16.28 -10.73 -11.08
CA TYR A 107 -15.85 -9.34 -11.21
C TYR A 107 -14.41 -9.23 -11.72
N ARG A 108 -13.52 -10.17 -11.39
CA ARG A 108 -12.16 -10.23 -11.96
C ARG A 108 -12.21 -10.39 -13.49
N CYS A 109 -13.00 -11.34 -13.99
CA CYS A 109 -13.15 -11.56 -15.44
C CYS A 109 -13.80 -10.35 -16.13
N LEU A 110 -14.84 -9.77 -15.54
CA LEU A 110 -15.51 -8.58 -16.09
C LEU A 110 -14.57 -7.38 -16.16
N ARG A 111 -13.73 -7.16 -15.15
CA ARG A 111 -12.70 -6.10 -15.15
C ARG A 111 -11.65 -6.33 -16.23
N GLN A 112 -11.21 -7.58 -16.40
CA GLN A 112 -10.27 -7.96 -17.46
C GLN A 112 -10.88 -7.71 -18.85
N ALA A 113 -12.16 -8.03 -19.05
CA ALA A 113 -12.88 -7.74 -20.28
C ALA A 113 -12.99 -6.23 -20.54
N ALA A 114 -13.27 -5.43 -19.50
CA ALA A 114 -13.36 -3.98 -19.60
C ALA A 114 -12.03 -3.35 -20.01
N SER A 115 -10.93 -3.76 -19.36
CA SER A 115 -9.59 -3.27 -19.67
C SER A 115 -9.16 -3.58 -21.11
N ARG A 116 -9.45 -4.79 -21.62
CA ARG A 116 -9.10 -5.17 -23.00
C ARG A 116 -9.89 -4.45 -24.08
N SER A 117 -11.14 -4.12 -23.78
CA SER A 117 -12.05 -3.50 -24.74
C SER A 117 -12.06 -1.98 -24.69
N GLY A 118 -11.45 -1.38 -23.65
CA GLY A 118 -11.57 0.04 -23.33
C GLY A 118 -12.96 0.43 -22.83
N ALA A 119 -13.73 -0.53 -22.29
CA ALA A 119 -15.07 -0.25 -21.78
C ALA A 119 -15.03 0.55 -20.48
N ARG A 120 -15.80 1.64 -20.42
CA ARG A 120 -15.93 2.51 -19.25
C ARG A 120 -16.98 2.01 -18.26
N CYS A 121 -17.89 1.16 -18.70
CA CYS A 121 -19.00 0.68 -17.88
C CYS A 121 -19.25 -0.83 -18.04
N ILE A 122 -19.49 -1.50 -16.92
CA ILE A 122 -20.04 -2.86 -16.83
C ILE A 122 -21.48 -2.74 -16.30
N VAL A 123 -22.43 -3.37 -16.97
CA VAL A 123 -23.82 -3.44 -16.52
C VAL A 123 -24.19 -4.83 -16.02
N THR A 124 -25.01 -4.87 -14.97
CA THR A 124 -25.55 -6.11 -14.41
C THR A 124 -27.07 -6.02 -14.28
N ALA A 125 -27.75 -7.15 -14.41
CA ALA A 125 -29.21 -7.24 -14.39
C ALA A 125 -29.82 -7.27 -12.99
N HIS A 126 -29.20 -6.58 -12.03
CA HIS A 126 -29.79 -6.44 -10.71
C HIS A 126 -31.01 -5.50 -10.80
N HIS A 127 -32.09 -5.92 -10.17
CA HIS A 127 -33.42 -5.32 -10.29
C HIS A 127 -34.00 -4.92 -8.92
N GLU A 128 -35.22 -4.40 -8.89
CA GLU A 128 -35.84 -3.85 -7.67
C GLU A 128 -35.87 -4.86 -6.52
N ASP A 129 -36.32 -6.09 -6.79
CA ASP A 129 -36.41 -7.14 -5.78
C ASP A 129 -35.04 -7.49 -5.19
N ASP A 130 -33.95 -7.44 -5.98
CA ASP A 130 -32.59 -7.66 -5.45
C ASP A 130 -32.24 -6.62 -4.37
N ARG A 131 -32.76 -5.39 -4.50
CA ARG A 131 -32.55 -4.32 -3.52
C ARG A 131 -33.29 -4.62 -2.24
N VAL A 132 -34.56 -5.02 -2.34
CA VAL A 132 -35.40 -5.40 -1.19
C VAL A 132 -34.82 -6.61 -0.46
N GLU A 133 -34.40 -7.64 -1.19
CA GLU A 133 -33.69 -8.79 -0.62
C GLU A 133 -32.41 -8.36 0.10
N THR A 134 -31.61 -7.47 -0.52
CA THR A 134 -30.36 -6.99 0.07
C THR A 134 -30.63 -6.16 1.33
N LEU A 135 -31.65 -5.30 1.34
CA LEU A 135 -32.07 -4.53 2.52
C LEU A 135 -32.39 -5.48 3.68
N LEU A 136 -33.27 -6.46 3.48
CA LEU A 136 -33.67 -7.41 4.52
C LEU A 136 -32.48 -8.21 5.05
N LEU A 137 -31.60 -8.69 4.17
CA LEU A 137 -30.38 -9.38 4.58
C LEU A 137 -29.45 -8.50 5.42
N ARG A 138 -29.34 -7.21 5.06
CA ARG A 138 -28.47 -6.25 5.75
C ARG A 138 -29.06 -5.80 7.08
N LEU A 139 -30.38 -5.70 7.15
CA LEU A 139 -31.12 -5.40 8.37
C LEU A 139 -30.96 -6.53 9.39
N LEU A 140 -31.19 -7.78 8.98
CA LEU A 140 -30.98 -8.96 9.84
C LEU A 140 -29.52 -9.11 10.29
N GLY A 141 -28.57 -8.61 9.48
CA GLY A 141 -27.15 -8.59 9.81
C GLY A 141 -26.66 -7.38 10.60
N GLY A 142 -27.55 -6.45 11.03
CA GLY A 142 -27.17 -5.27 11.83
C GLY A 142 -26.33 -4.23 11.07
N SER A 143 -26.58 -4.03 9.77
CA SER A 143 -25.85 -3.05 8.97
C SER A 143 -26.32 -1.62 9.24
N GLY A 144 -25.41 -0.64 9.16
CA GLY A 144 -25.74 0.78 9.20
C GLY A 144 -26.32 1.30 7.87
N LEU A 145 -26.59 2.61 7.81
CA LEU A 145 -27.24 3.30 6.69
C LEU A 145 -26.72 2.89 5.30
N ASP A 146 -25.39 2.89 5.09
CA ASP A 146 -24.80 2.55 3.79
C ASP A 146 -25.07 1.11 3.35
N GLY A 147 -25.24 0.18 4.31
CA GLY A 147 -25.62 -1.20 4.04
C GLY A 147 -27.12 -1.35 3.82
N LEU A 148 -27.94 -0.60 4.57
CA LEU A 148 -29.40 -0.61 4.46
C LEU A 148 -29.91 0.07 3.18
N ALA A 149 -29.17 1.04 2.63
CA ALA A 149 -29.41 1.59 1.29
C ALA A 149 -29.39 0.50 0.18
N GLY A 150 -28.95 -0.72 0.50
CA GLY A 150 -29.05 -1.88 -0.35
C GLY A 150 -28.04 -1.84 -1.50
N LEU A 151 -28.46 -2.30 -2.67
CA LEU A 151 -27.66 -2.14 -3.87
C LEU A 151 -27.76 -0.68 -4.32
N ARG A 152 -26.65 -0.05 -4.68
CA ARG A 152 -26.65 1.28 -5.33
C ARG A 152 -26.96 1.18 -6.81
N VAL A 153 -27.51 2.20 -7.46
CA VAL A 153 -27.74 2.18 -8.92
C VAL A 153 -26.43 2.08 -9.72
N LYS A 154 -25.39 2.80 -9.28
CA LYS A 154 -24.05 2.77 -9.84
C LYS A 154 -22.97 2.75 -8.76
N ARG A 155 -21.78 2.23 -9.10
CA ARG A 155 -20.63 2.08 -8.20
C ARG A 155 -19.33 2.09 -9.02
N ALA A 156 -18.33 2.87 -8.63
CA ALA A 156 -16.99 2.75 -9.20
C ALA A 156 -16.33 1.41 -8.81
N LEU A 157 -15.77 0.69 -9.78
CA LEU A 157 -14.91 -0.48 -9.57
C LEU A 157 -13.42 -0.10 -9.57
N THR A 158 -13.07 0.89 -10.39
CA THR A 158 -11.83 1.67 -10.41
C THR A 158 -12.22 3.13 -10.75
N PRO A 159 -11.31 4.11 -10.67
CA PRO A 159 -11.62 5.49 -11.06
C PRO A 159 -12.15 5.61 -12.51
N GLU A 160 -11.74 4.71 -13.39
CA GLU A 160 -12.06 4.71 -14.83
C GLU A 160 -13.21 3.74 -15.20
N LEU A 161 -13.62 2.85 -14.29
CA LEU A 161 -14.56 1.77 -14.58
C LEU A 161 -15.79 1.78 -13.65
N LEU A 162 -16.97 1.99 -14.24
CA LEU A 162 -18.24 2.00 -13.54
C LEU A 162 -18.93 0.63 -13.57
N LEU A 163 -19.57 0.25 -12.48
CA LEU A 163 -20.59 -0.81 -12.43
C LEU A 163 -21.97 -0.16 -12.33
N ALA A 164 -22.80 -0.35 -13.34
CA ALA A 164 -24.16 0.18 -13.40
C ALA A 164 -25.23 -0.92 -13.38
N ARG A 165 -26.45 -0.57 -12.97
CA ARG A 165 -27.61 -1.47 -12.88
C ARG A 165 -28.82 -0.82 -13.56
N PRO A 166 -28.98 -0.94 -14.90
CA PRO A 166 -30.07 -0.26 -15.60
C PRO A 166 -31.47 -0.73 -15.19
N LEU A 167 -31.63 -1.97 -14.72
CA LEU A 167 -32.90 -2.52 -14.26
C LEU A 167 -33.25 -2.14 -12.81
N TYR A 168 -32.54 -1.18 -12.20
CA TYR A 168 -32.61 -0.87 -10.76
C TYR A 168 -34.01 -0.67 -10.18
N HIS A 169 -34.90 -0.03 -10.94
CA HIS A 169 -36.29 0.23 -10.53
C HIS A 169 -37.29 -0.77 -11.14
N VAL A 170 -36.84 -1.73 -11.95
CA VAL A 170 -37.71 -2.68 -12.63
C VAL A 170 -37.98 -3.86 -11.70
N SER A 171 -39.23 -4.26 -11.55
CA SER A 171 -39.61 -5.43 -10.78
C SER A 171 -39.36 -6.74 -11.55
N ARG A 172 -39.20 -7.84 -10.82
CA ARG A 172 -39.06 -9.18 -11.42
C ARG A 172 -40.28 -9.55 -12.30
N GLN A 173 -41.47 -9.10 -11.92
CA GLN A 173 -42.70 -9.36 -12.70
C GLN A 173 -42.67 -8.65 -14.05
N GLU A 174 -42.18 -7.40 -14.09
CA GLU A 174 -41.98 -6.67 -15.35
C GLU A 174 -40.95 -7.37 -16.25
N ILE A 175 -39.85 -7.88 -15.67
CA ILE A 175 -38.84 -8.66 -16.41
C ILE A 175 -39.45 -9.91 -17.04
N ILE A 176 -40.21 -10.69 -16.26
CA ILE A 176 -40.85 -11.92 -16.75
C ILE A 176 -41.86 -11.58 -17.86
N ARG A 177 -42.64 -10.51 -17.69
CA ARG A 177 -43.59 -10.03 -18.71
C ARG A 177 -42.86 -9.66 -19.99
N TYR A 178 -41.78 -8.89 -19.88
CA TYR A 178 -40.95 -8.50 -21.03
C TYR A 178 -40.38 -9.71 -21.77
N CYS A 179 -39.83 -10.69 -21.04
CA CYS A 179 -39.33 -11.93 -21.64
C CYS A 179 -40.43 -12.69 -22.40
N ARG A 180 -41.67 -12.72 -21.88
CA ARG A 180 -42.82 -13.34 -22.58
C ARG A 180 -43.21 -12.56 -23.84
N THR A 181 -43.33 -11.24 -23.75
CA THR A 181 -43.69 -10.36 -24.87
C THR A 181 -42.73 -10.51 -26.05
N TYR A 182 -41.43 -10.56 -25.78
CA TYR A 182 -40.40 -10.71 -26.81
C TYR A 182 -39.97 -12.17 -27.04
N GLN A 183 -40.73 -13.14 -26.50
CA GLN A 183 -40.48 -14.58 -26.65
C GLN A 183 -39.05 -15.02 -26.34
N LEU A 184 -38.41 -14.36 -25.37
CA LEU A 184 -37.08 -14.71 -24.88
C LEU A 184 -37.17 -16.04 -24.11
N ARG A 185 -36.27 -17.00 -24.41
CA ARG A 185 -36.26 -18.34 -23.80
C ARG A 185 -35.12 -18.50 -22.78
N PRO A 186 -35.22 -17.94 -21.57
CA PRO A 186 -34.14 -18.00 -20.60
C PRO A 186 -33.82 -19.41 -20.12
N LEU A 187 -32.55 -19.64 -19.79
CA LEU A 187 -32.13 -20.86 -19.10
C LEU A 187 -32.58 -20.76 -17.63
N LEU A 188 -33.31 -21.78 -17.18
CA LEU A 188 -33.80 -21.86 -15.80
C LEU A 188 -32.74 -22.52 -14.93
N ASP A 189 -32.10 -21.74 -14.05
CA ASP A 189 -31.11 -22.25 -13.11
C ASP A 189 -31.80 -22.96 -11.92
N ARG A 190 -31.55 -24.26 -11.78
CA ARG A 190 -32.09 -25.14 -10.72
C ARG A 190 -31.64 -24.72 -9.32
N SER A 191 -30.49 -24.04 -9.19
CA SER A 191 -29.92 -23.64 -7.89
C SER A 191 -30.67 -22.51 -7.17
N ASN A 192 -31.52 -21.78 -7.91
CA ASN A 192 -32.37 -20.73 -7.34
C ASN A 192 -33.50 -21.26 -6.44
N ARG A 193 -33.67 -22.58 -6.34
CA ARG A 193 -34.69 -23.24 -5.51
C ARG A 193 -34.17 -23.81 -4.19
N GLU A 194 -32.86 -23.80 -3.97
CA GLU A 194 -32.25 -24.38 -2.77
C GLU A 194 -32.31 -23.40 -1.59
N THR A 195 -33.05 -23.74 -0.53
CA THR A 195 -33.26 -22.85 0.64
C THR A 195 -32.09 -22.83 1.63
N GLN A 196 -30.99 -23.54 1.35
CA GLN A 196 -29.80 -23.58 2.21
C GLN A 196 -29.16 -22.19 2.41
N TYR A 197 -29.32 -21.29 1.43
CA TYR A 197 -28.76 -19.95 1.48
C TYR A 197 -29.73 -18.95 2.09
N LEU A 198 -29.25 -18.10 3.02
CA LEU A 198 -30.06 -17.07 3.68
C LEU A 198 -30.81 -16.18 2.68
N ARG A 199 -30.16 -15.83 1.57
CA ARG A 199 -30.78 -15.05 0.48
C ARG A 199 -31.99 -15.75 -0.14
N ASN A 200 -31.91 -17.06 -0.36
CA ASN A 200 -33.02 -17.84 -0.91
C ASN A 200 -34.16 -17.96 0.12
N ARG A 201 -33.85 -18.05 1.42
CA ARG A 201 -34.88 -18.00 2.48
C ARG A 201 -35.61 -16.65 2.50
N VAL A 202 -34.88 -15.54 2.35
CA VAL A 202 -35.51 -14.21 2.27
C VAL A 202 -36.45 -14.13 1.07
N ARG A 203 -35.99 -14.56 -0.11
CA ARG A 203 -36.76 -14.50 -1.36
C ARG A 203 -37.97 -15.44 -1.40
N LEU A 204 -37.83 -16.67 -0.91
CA LEU A 204 -38.81 -17.75 -1.07
C LEU A 204 -39.76 -17.90 0.13
N ARG A 205 -39.41 -17.36 1.30
CA ARG A 205 -40.22 -17.47 2.52
C ARG A 205 -40.56 -16.11 3.12
N LEU A 206 -39.55 -15.35 3.55
CA LEU A 206 -39.77 -14.13 4.33
C LEU A 206 -40.55 -13.07 3.55
N LEU A 207 -40.10 -12.73 2.34
CA LEU A 207 -40.73 -11.66 1.56
C LEU A 207 -42.15 -12.04 1.09
N PRO A 208 -42.41 -13.27 0.57
CA PRO A 208 -43.78 -13.72 0.31
C PRO A 208 -44.67 -13.69 1.56
N TRP A 209 -44.17 -14.16 2.70
CA TRP A 209 -44.90 -14.13 3.97
C TRP A 209 -45.26 -12.69 4.39
N LEU A 210 -44.31 -11.74 4.28
CA LEU A 210 -44.59 -10.32 4.54
C LEU A 210 -45.67 -9.76 3.61
N GLU A 211 -45.66 -10.15 2.33
CA GLU A 211 -46.67 -9.71 1.36
C GLU A 211 -48.04 -10.34 1.59
N GLU A 212 -48.08 -11.57 2.13
CA GLU A 212 -49.30 -12.29 2.49
C GLU A 212 -49.95 -11.70 3.74
N GLU A 213 -49.18 -11.50 4.81
CA GLU A 213 -49.67 -11.01 6.10
C GLU A 213 -49.99 -9.51 6.10
N PHE A 214 -49.13 -8.68 5.48
CA PHE A 214 -49.23 -7.22 5.56
C PHE A 214 -49.63 -6.58 4.22
N GLY A 215 -49.72 -7.37 3.14
CA GLY A 215 -50.20 -6.95 1.83
C GLY A 215 -49.10 -6.69 0.79
N ARG A 216 -49.50 -6.73 -0.50
CA ARG A 216 -48.60 -6.63 -1.66
C ARG A 216 -47.84 -5.30 -1.78
N HIS A 217 -48.25 -4.28 -1.03
CA HIS A 217 -47.60 -2.97 -1.03
C HIS A 217 -46.25 -2.97 -0.29
N VAL A 218 -45.99 -3.99 0.55
CA VAL A 218 -44.77 -4.08 1.38
C VAL A 218 -43.50 -4.01 0.54
N ARG A 219 -43.43 -4.72 -0.58
CA ARG A 219 -42.26 -4.70 -1.47
C ARG A 219 -41.96 -3.29 -1.99
N ALA A 220 -42.99 -2.60 -2.46
CA ALA A 220 -42.85 -1.22 -2.94
C ALA A 220 -42.48 -0.25 -1.81
N ALA A 221 -43.00 -0.46 -0.60
CA ALA A 221 -42.62 0.32 0.58
C ALA A 221 -41.13 0.12 0.93
N LEU A 222 -40.65 -1.12 0.97
CA LEU A 222 -39.24 -1.44 1.22
C LEU A 222 -38.31 -0.88 0.14
N ALA A 223 -38.74 -0.91 -1.13
CA ALA A 223 -37.99 -0.30 -2.23
C ALA A 223 -37.88 1.23 -2.07
N ARG A 224 -38.98 1.93 -1.73
CA ARG A 224 -38.95 3.37 -1.42
C ARG A 224 -38.03 3.70 -0.24
N THR A 225 -38.04 2.88 0.81
CA THR A 225 -37.10 3.03 1.93
C THR A 225 -35.65 2.91 1.46
N CYS A 226 -35.34 1.98 0.54
CA CYS A 226 -34.00 1.90 -0.04
C CYS A 226 -33.61 3.18 -0.79
N ASP A 227 -34.54 3.79 -1.54
CA ASP A 227 -34.28 5.04 -2.27
C ASP A 227 -33.98 6.21 -1.33
N LEU A 228 -34.77 6.38 -0.27
CA LEU A 228 -34.56 7.42 0.75
C LEU A 228 -33.19 7.24 1.44
N LEU A 229 -32.90 6.03 1.91
CA LEU A 229 -31.63 5.73 2.57
C LEU A 229 -30.42 5.90 1.64
N ALA A 230 -30.58 5.62 0.35
CA ALA A 230 -29.53 5.81 -0.65
C ALA A 230 -29.22 7.30 -0.86
N GLY A 231 -30.24 8.16 -0.95
CA GLY A 231 -30.08 9.61 -1.04
C GLY A 231 -29.35 10.19 0.17
N ASP A 232 -29.78 9.83 1.38
CA ASP A 232 -29.13 10.27 2.62
C ASP A 232 -27.68 9.79 2.72
N SER A 233 -27.41 8.54 2.32
CA SER A 233 -26.08 7.95 2.29
C SER A 233 -25.14 8.66 1.31
N GLU A 234 -25.68 9.11 0.17
CA GLU A 234 -24.94 9.86 -0.83
C GLU A 234 -24.57 11.26 -0.32
N LEU A 235 -25.54 12.01 0.20
CA LEU A 235 -25.31 13.33 0.78
C LEU A 235 -24.27 13.29 1.91
N LEU A 236 -24.45 12.37 2.87
CA LEU A 236 -23.49 12.20 3.97
C LEU A 236 -22.12 11.71 3.47
N GLY A 237 -22.07 11.03 2.34
CA GLY A 237 -20.82 10.63 1.68
C GLY A 237 -20.07 11.81 1.09
N VAL A 238 -20.77 12.77 0.48
CA VAL A 238 -20.20 14.02 -0.05
C VAL A 238 -19.65 14.86 1.12
N LEU A 239 -20.49 15.13 2.12
CA LEU A 239 -20.08 15.90 3.30
C LEU A 239 -18.87 15.27 4.02
N ALA A 240 -18.83 13.93 4.12
CA ALA A 240 -17.70 13.26 4.76
C ALA A 240 -16.39 13.39 3.98
N LYS A 241 -16.43 13.46 2.64
CA LYS A 241 -15.21 13.68 1.83
C LYS A 241 -14.70 15.11 2.00
N GLU A 242 -15.58 16.10 1.88
CA GLU A 242 -15.24 17.52 2.07
C GLU A 242 -14.66 17.77 3.47
N ASN A 243 -15.23 17.15 4.50
CA ASN A 243 -14.71 17.28 5.86
C ASN A 243 -13.45 16.44 6.11
N LEU A 244 -13.21 15.36 5.37
CA LEU A 244 -11.94 14.65 5.44
C LEU A 244 -10.80 15.54 4.94
N GLU A 245 -10.98 16.21 3.80
CA GLU A 245 -9.98 17.14 3.24
C GLU A 245 -9.63 18.27 4.22
N ARG A 246 -10.61 18.77 4.99
CA ARG A 246 -10.40 19.81 6.02
C ARG A 246 -9.68 19.32 7.28
N VAL A 247 -9.81 18.03 7.60
CA VAL A 247 -9.24 17.42 8.81
C VAL A 247 -7.88 16.79 8.54
N LEU A 248 -7.52 16.57 7.26
CA LEU A 248 -6.29 15.92 6.85
C LEU A 248 -5.12 16.92 6.90
N GLU A 249 -4.12 16.61 7.72
CA GLU A 249 -2.88 17.41 7.84
C GLU A 249 -1.80 16.93 6.86
N SER A 250 -1.76 15.63 6.58
CA SER A 250 -0.81 15.01 5.65
C SER A 250 -1.35 13.67 5.17
N ASP A 251 -0.98 13.31 3.92
CA ASP A 251 -1.25 11.99 3.34
C ASP A 251 0.03 11.23 2.93
N ALA A 252 1.19 11.87 3.07
CA ALA A 252 2.48 11.25 2.73
C ALA A 252 2.81 10.11 3.71
N GLY A 253 2.64 8.86 3.26
CA GLY A 253 2.86 7.65 4.06
C GLY A 253 1.62 7.16 4.82
N GLY A 254 0.45 7.75 4.58
CA GLY A 254 -0.83 7.40 5.21
C GLY A 254 -1.55 8.62 5.80
N PRO A 255 -2.87 8.52 6.04
CA PRO A 255 -3.66 9.67 6.46
C PRO A 255 -3.36 10.08 7.91
N VAL A 256 -3.06 11.37 8.09
CA VAL A 256 -2.86 12.03 9.38
C VAL A 256 -3.98 13.04 9.60
N LEU A 257 -4.77 12.83 10.65
CA LEU A 257 -5.94 13.63 10.98
C LEU A 257 -5.66 14.57 12.16
N ASP A 258 -6.07 15.84 12.06
CA ASP A 258 -6.12 16.74 13.20
C ASP A 258 -7.28 16.36 14.14
N VAL A 259 -6.96 16.12 15.41
CA VAL A 259 -7.92 15.66 16.42
C VAL A 259 -8.89 16.77 16.83
N ALA A 260 -8.46 18.03 16.85
CA ALA A 260 -9.32 19.15 17.22
C ALA A 260 -10.38 19.39 16.13
N ALA A 261 -9.95 19.48 14.87
CA ALA A 261 -10.81 19.59 13.71
C ALA A 261 -11.77 18.41 13.61
N LEU A 262 -11.29 17.17 13.82
CA LEU A 262 -12.14 15.99 13.83
C LEU A 262 -13.21 16.07 14.94
N ARG A 263 -12.86 16.54 16.14
CA ARG A 263 -13.79 16.64 17.28
C ARG A 263 -14.89 17.69 17.07
N LEU A 264 -14.63 18.74 16.28
CA LEU A 264 -15.62 19.77 15.96
C LEU A 264 -16.75 19.24 15.06
N LEU A 265 -16.53 18.12 14.36
CA LEU A 265 -17.55 17.54 13.50
C LEU A 265 -18.64 16.82 14.31
N PRO A 266 -19.91 16.85 13.87
CA PRO A 266 -20.96 16.00 14.41
C PRO A 266 -20.59 14.51 14.34
N LEU A 267 -21.00 13.72 15.35
CA LEU A 267 -20.67 12.29 15.45
C LEU A 267 -20.92 11.48 14.17
N PRO A 268 -22.04 11.65 13.43
CA PRO A 268 -22.27 10.93 12.18
C PRO A 268 -21.21 11.23 11.11
N LEU A 269 -20.72 12.47 11.04
CA LEU A 269 -19.65 12.87 10.13
C LEU A 269 -18.30 12.36 10.61
N ARG A 270 -17.99 12.44 11.92
CA ARG A 270 -16.77 11.87 12.51
C ARG A 270 -16.60 10.39 12.16
N GLN A 271 -17.67 9.60 12.31
CA GLN A 271 -17.66 8.17 11.98
C GLN A 271 -17.38 7.92 10.49
N ARG A 272 -17.92 8.75 9.61
CA ARG A 272 -17.72 8.63 8.15
C ARG A 272 -16.34 9.08 7.72
N VAL A 273 -15.84 10.20 8.24
CA VAL A 273 -14.47 10.70 8.00
C VAL A 273 -13.44 9.67 8.44
N VAL A 274 -13.56 9.14 9.66
CA VAL A 274 -12.67 8.07 10.14
C VAL A 274 -12.74 6.83 9.24
N ARG A 275 -13.94 6.43 8.80
CA ARG A 275 -14.08 5.29 7.88
C ARG A 275 -13.40 5.54 6.53
N LEU A 276 -13.50 6.75 5.97
CA LEU A 276 -12.82 7.12 4.74
C LEU A 276 -11.30 7.11 4.91
N ALA A 277 -10.79 7.69 6.00
CA ALA A 277 -9.36 7.67 6.33
C ALA A 277 -8.83 6.23 6.47
N LEU A 278 -9.58 5.34 7.13
CA LEU A 278 -9.21 3.92 7.22
C LEU A 278 -9.12 3.25 5.84
N TRP A 279 -10.05 3.55 4.92
CA TRP A 279 -9.98 3.03 3.55
C TRP A 279 -8.81 3.62 2.76
N GLN A 280 -8.52 4.91 2.93
CA GLN A 280 -7.38 5.58 2.29
C GLN A 280 -6.05 4.99 2.76
N ALA A 281 -5.93 4.64 4.04
CA ALA A 281 -4.78 3.89 4.57
C ALA A 281 -4.67 2.45 4.03
N GLY A 282 -5.72 1.91 3.40
CA GLY A 282 -5.74 0.54 2.89
C GLY A 282 -6.30 -0.51 3.87
N VAL A 283 -6.96 -0.09 4.96
CA VAL A 283 -7.63 -1.01 5.89
C VAL A 283 -8.83 -1.66 5.18
N GLU A 284 -8.73 -2.96 4.91
CA GLU A 284 -9.84 -3.71 4.35
C GLU A 284 -10.94 -3.94 5.41
N ARG A 285 -12.18 -3.55 5.09
CA ARG A 285 -13.40 -3.84 5.88
C ARG A 285 -13.35 -3.36 7.35
N PRO A 286 -13.18 -2.05 7.63
CA PRO A 286 -13.33 -1.52 8.98
C PRO A 286 -14.77 -1.75 9.49
N SER A 287 -14.90 -2.30 10.71
CA SER A 287 -16.18 -2.53 11.39
C SER A 287 -16.55 -1.34 12.26
N ALA A 288 -17.78 -1.31 12.78
CA ALA A 288 -18.22 -0.28 13.72
C ALA A 288 -17.35 -0.24 15.00
N ILE A 289 -16.82 -1.37 15.44
CA ILE A 289 -15.93 -1.46 16.62
C ILE A 289 -14.61 -0.74 16.33
N HIS A 290 -14.04 -0.93 15.13
CA HIS A 290 -12.79 -0.26 14.73
C HIS A 290 -12.98 1.25 14.58
N ILE A 291 -14.08 1.68 13.97
CA ILE A 291 -14.39 3.12 13.86
C ILE A 291 -14.54 3.73 15.26
N ARG A 292 -15.27 3.05 16.15
CA ARG A 292 -15.44 3.49 17.55
C ARG A 292 -14.12 3.53 18.32
N SER A 293 -13.21 2.58 18.12
CA SER A 293 -11.93 2.59 18.83
C SER A 293 -11.05 3.77 18.41
N VAL A 294 -11.05 4.13 17.12
CA VAL A 294 -10.37 5.34 16.63
C VAL A 294 -11.00 6.61 17.19
N LEU A 295 -12.33 6.68 17.23
CA LEU A 295 -13.02 7.83 17.84
C LEU A 295 -12.73 7.95 19.34
N ASN A 296 -12.73 6.84 20.08
CA ASN A 296 -12.36 6.84 21.50
C ASN A 296 -10.91 7.32 21.74
N LEU A 297 -9.98 6.96 20.85
CA LEU A 297 -8.62 7.51 20.88
C LEU A 297 -8.65 9.03 20.67
N SER A 298 -9.41 9.49 19.67
CA SER A 298 -9.56 10.91 19.40
C SER A 298 -10.20 11.64 20.57
N ASP A 299 -11.12 11.05 21.34
CA ASP A 299 -11.83 11.69 22.48
C ASP A 299 -11.09 11.57 23.82
N SER A 300 -10.11 10.66 23.94
CA SER A 300 -9.35 10.43 25.17
C SER A 300 -8.75 11.71 25.76
N SER A 301 -8.69 11.79 27.10
CA SER A 301 -7.97 12.86 27.80
C SER A 301 -6.45 12.67 27.78
N ARG A 302 -5.97 11.46 27.46
CA ARG A 302 -4.54 11.17 27.33
C ARG A 302 -4.03 11.67 25.97
N PRO A 303 -2.90 12.40 25.94
CA PRO A 303 -2.36 12.94 24.68
C PRO A 303 -1.77 11.85 23.79
N ALA A 304 -1.55 10.63 24.29
CA ALA A 304 -1.04 9.52 23.49
C ALA A 304 -1.85 8.24 23.70
N GLY A 305 -2.02 7.46 22.64
CA GLY A 305 -2.71 6.17 22.68
C GLY A 305 -2.66 5.42 21.35
N LYS A 306 -2.90 4.11 21.40
CA LYS A 306 -2.92 3.24 20.21
C LYS A 306 -4.14 2.34 20.21
N SER A 307 -4.63 1.99 19.02
CA SER A 307 -5.71 1.01 18.80
C SER A 307 -5.35 0.15 17.61
N ALA A 308 -5.38 -1.16 17.81
CA ALA A 308 -5.22 -2.11 16.72
C ALA A 308 -6.38 -2.02 15.72
N LEU A 309 -6.08 -2.25 14.45
CA LEU A 309 -7.01 -2.30 13.33
C LEU A 309 -6.77 -3.59 12.52
N PRO A 310 -7.74 -4.03 11.70
CA PRO A 310 -7.58 -5.20 10.84
C PRO A 310 -6.41 -5.07 9.86
N GLY A 311 -5.81 -6.21 9.49
CA GLY A 311 -4.80 -6.25 8.43
C GLY A 311 -3.42 -5.72 8.84
N GLY A 312 -3.12 -5.72 10.14
CA GLY A 312 -1.84 -5.22 10.67
C GLY A 312 -1.77 -3.70 10.78
N PHE A 313 -2.90 -3.00 10.67
CA PHE A 313 -2.94 -1.54 10.84
C PHE A 313 -3.10 -1.16 12.31
N THR A 314 -2.65 0.04 12.66
CA THR A 314 -2.82 0.64 13.99
C THR A 314 -3.18 2.11 13.83
N ALA A 315 -4.17 2.56 14.59
CA ALA A 315 -4.41 3.97 14.80
C ALA A 315 -3.60 4.45 16.00
N VAL A 316 -2.79 5.48 15.80
CA VAL A 316 -1.93 6.08 16.82
C VAL A 316 -2.33 7.54 16.98
N ARG A 317 -2.63 7.93 18.22
CA ARG A 317 -2.77 9.33 18.59
C ARG A 317 -1.50 9.81 19.27
N GLU A 318 -0.98 10.93 18.82
CA GLU A 318 0.11 11.67 19.46
C GLU A 318 -0.26 13.16 19.48
N TYR A 319 -0.46 13.68 20.68
CA TYR A 319 -0.94 15.02 20.96
C TYR A 319 -2.24 15.35 20.20
N GLY A 320 -2.16 16.32 19.29
CA GLY A 320 -3.25 16.78 18.43
C GLY A 320 -3.43 15.98 17.15
N LEU A 321 -2.58 14.99 16.86
CA LEU A 321 -2.62 14.26 15.59
C LEU A 321 -3.02 12.80 15.79
N LEU A 322 -3.78 12.28 14.82
CA LEU A 322 -4.17 10.88 14.75
C LEU A 322 -3.71 10.28 13.41
N ARG A 323 -2.79 9.32 13.47
CA ARG A 323 -2.19 8.64 12.33
C ARG A 323 -2.76 7.24 12.18
N ILE A 324 -2.95 6.80 10.94
CA ILE A 324 -3.25 5.39 10.65
C ILE A 324 -2.04 4.82 9.92
N GLU A 325 -1.34 3.91 10.58
CA GLU A 325 -0.11 3.30 10.08
C GLU A 325 -0.27 1.79 9.98
N ARG A 326 0.40 1.17 9.02
CA ARG A 326 0.56 -0.29 9.02
C ARG A 326 1.75 -0.61 9.91
N LEU A 327 1.56 -1.47 10.91
CA LEU A 327 2.71 -2.12 11.54
C LEU A 327 3.47 -2.79 10.41
N ALA A 328 4.72 -2.39 10.20
CA ALA A 328 5.67 -3.29 9.56
C ALA A 328 5.58 -4.63 10.31
N ASP A 329 5.86 -5.75 9.64
CA ASP A 329 6.16 -6.98 10.37
C ASP A 329 7.43 -6.73 11.18
N ASP A 330 7.26 -6.04 12.30
CA ASP A 330 8.16 -6.00 13.43
C ASP A 330 8.05 -7.42 13.95
N GLY A 331 8.84 -8.31 13.34
CA GLY A 331 9.11 -9.62 13.87
C GLY A 331 9.26 -9.44 15.36
N GLN A 332 8.41 -10.13 16.13
CA GLN A 332 8.55 -10.17 17.57
C GLN A 332 9.99 -10.53 17.87
N VAL A 333 10.80 -9.52 18.23
CA VAL A 333 12.12 -9.72 18.81
C VAL A 333 11.86 -10.13 20.25
N THR A 334 11.33 -11.34 20.43
CA THR A 334 11.64 -12.16 21.59
C THR A 334 13.05 -12.67 21.39
N VAL A 335 14.04 -11.81 21.62
CA VAL A 335 15.43 -12.28 21.82
C VAL A 335 15.70 -12.16 23.32
N SER A 336 15.26 -13.20 24.04
CA SER A 336 15.67 -13.48 25.42
C SER A 336 16.88 -14.42 25.42
N SER A 337 17.92 -14.13 24.62
CA SER A 337 19.22 -14.77 24.77
C SER A 337 20.24 -13.69 25.12
N ALA A 338 20.85 -13.82 26.30
CA ALA A 338 21.98 -12.98 26.65
C ALA A 338 23.14 -13.27 25.69
N VAL A 339 23.85 -12.22 25.28
CA VAL A 339 24.99 -12.31 24.37
C VAL A 339 26.28 -12.11 25.17
N PRO A 340 27.33 -12.92 24.99
CA PRO A 340 28.61 -12.67 25.64
C PRO A 340 29.21 -11.35 25.15
N LEU A 341 29.67 -10.52 26.09
CA LEU A 341 30.38 -9.28 25.80
C LEU A 341 31.85 -9.60 25.48
N ALA A 342 32.33 -9.17 24.32
CA ALA A 342 33.73 -9.27 23.94
C ALA A 342 34.55 -8.24 24.72
N VAL A 343 35.53 -8.69 25.50
CA VAL A 343 36.41 -7.84 26.31
C VAL A 343 37.87 -8.28 26.11
N PRO A 344 38.72 -7.48 25.44
CA PRO A 344 38.39 -6.27 24.68
C PRO A 344 37.66 -6.61 23.37
N GLY A 345 36.90 -5.67 22.81
CA GLY A 345 36.24 -5.86 21.52
C GLY A 345 34.93 -5.09 21.36
N ASN A 346 34.21 -5.36 20.28
CA ASN A 346 32.90 -4.78 20.03
C ASN A 346 31.82 -5.86 20.00
N THR A 347 30.69 -5.62 20.67
CA THR A 347 29.57 -6.57 20.73
C THR A 347 28.30 -5.93 20.21
N LEU A 348 27.79 -6.46 19.09
CA LEU A 348 26.53 -6.02 18.51
C LEU A 348 25.34 -6.50 19.36
N LEU A 349 24.38 -5.62 19.60
CA LEU A 349 23.17 -5.89 20.38
C LEU A 349 21.99 -6.20 19.43
N PRO A 350 21.51 -7.46 19.38
CA PRO A 350 20.50 -7.89 18.40
C PRO A 350 19.17 -7.13 18.48
N TRP A 351 18.80 -6.65 19.68
CA TRP A 351 17.49 -6.04 19.96
C TRP A 351 17.44 -4.52 19.78
N SER A 352 18.59 -3.84 19.79
CA SER A 352 18.65 -2.37 19.67
C SER A 352 19.36 -1.91 18.40
N GLY A 353 20.15 -2.79 17.75
CA GLY A 353 21.02 -2.41 16.64
C GLY A 353 22.16 -1.49 17.05
N GLN A 354 22.43 -1.34 18.35
CA GLN A 354 23.59 -0.65 18.91
C GLN A 354 24.72 -1.65 19.13
N ALA A 355 25.94 -1.17 19.38
CA ALA A 355 27.06 -2.00 19.80
C ALA A 355 27.66 -1.48 21.13
N ILE A 356 28.22 -2.38 21.94
CA ILE A 356 29.04 -2.03 23.09
C ILE A 356 30.48 -2.29 22.73
N TRP A 357 31.27 -1.23 22.71
CA TRP A 357 32.72 -1.30 22.59
C TRP A 357 33.34 -1.36 23.98
N ALA A 358 34.24 -2.32 24.19
CA ALA A 358 34.93 -2.60 25.43
C ALA A 358 36.45 -2.52 25.26
N GLU A 359 37.10 -1.75 26.13
CA GLU A 359 38.55 -1.54 26.15
C GLU A 359 39.07 -1.69 27.58
N ILE A 360 40.25 -2.29 27.74
CA ILE A 360 40.93 -2.39 29.04
C ILE A 360 41.99 -1.30 29.11
N LEU A 361 41.92 -0.46 30.14
CA LEU A 361 42.83 0.65 30.38
C LEU A 361 43.54 0.48 31.73
N PRO A 362 44.81 0.93 31.87
CA PRO A 362 45.43 1.05 33.18
C PRO A 362 44.73 2.16 33.98
N ALA A 363 44.60 1.99 35.30
CA ALA A 363 43.91 2.97 36.14
C ALA A 363 44.53 4.39 36.09
N THR A 364 45.82 4.49 35.78
CA THR A 364 46.52 5.77 35.57
C THR A 364 46.00 6.59 34.38
N ALA A 365 45.34 5.94 33.41
CA ALA A 365 44.74 6.60 32.24
C ALA A 365 43.36 7.22 32.55
N VAL A 366 42.75 6.89 33.69
CA VAL A 366 41.40 7.33 34.06
C VAL A 366 41.47 8.33 35.21
N ARG A 367 41.34 9.63 34.90
CA ARG A 367 41.47 10.72 35.89
C ARG A 367 40.14 11.17 36.50
N SER A 368 39.02 10.90 35.84
CA SER A 368 37.69 11.35 36.27
C SER A 368 36.60 10.38 35.79
N SER A 369 35.39 10.50 36.35
CA SER A 369 34.22 9.79 35.84
C SER A 369 33.94 10.15 34.36
N PRO A 370 33.27 9.26 33.60
CA PRO A 370 32.94 9.53 32.20
C PRO A 370 32.06 10.77 32.06
N VAL A 371 32.38 11.63 31.08
CA VAL A 371 31.56 12.81 30.75
C VAL A 371 30.35 12.41 29.90
N ASP A 372 30.53 11.43 29.01
CA ASP A 372 29.46 10.86 28.20
C ASP A 372 28.65 9.85 29.02
N ARG A 373 27.32 10.07 29.10
CA ARG A 373 26.41 9.15 29.80
C ARG A 373 26.36 7.76 29.15
N ARG A 374 26.74 7.65 27.88
CA ARG A 374 26.84 6.37 27.14
C ARG A 374 28.12 5.59 27.46
N GLU A 375 28.97 6.12 28.32
CA GLU A 375 30.24 5.53 28.72
C GLU A 375 30.23 5.14 30.20
N ALA A 376 30.92 4.05 30.54
CA ALA A 376 31.09 3.58 31.90
C ALA A 376 32.52 3.09 32.14
N TYR A 377 33.04 3.39 33.33
CA TYR A 377 34.30 2.85 33.85
C TYR A 377 33.99 1.89 34.99
N LEU A 378 34.43 0.65 34.85
CA LEU A 378 34.23 -0.42 35.83
C LEU A 378 35.59 -0.95 36.27
N ASP A 379 35.73 -1.29 37.56
CA ASP A 379 36.91 -1.98 38.07
C ASP A 379 36.92 -3.42 37.53
N LEU A 380 37.90 -3.76 36.69
CA LEU A 380 37.94 -5.05 36.01
C LEU A 380 38.22 -6.21 36.97
N GLU A 381 38.97 -5.98 38.05
CA GLU A 381 39.31 -7.02 39.04
C GLU A 381 38.11 -7.38 39.93
N ARG A 382 37.06 -6.55 39.94
CA ARG A 382 35.82 -6.77 40.68
C ARG A 382 34.69 -7.36 39.83
N LEU A 383 34.98 -7.74 38.59
CA LEU A 383 34.03 -8.35 37.67
C LEU A 383 34.31 -9.85 37.49
N GLU A 384 33.23 -10.63 37.37
CA GLU A 384 33.25 -12.05 37.04
C GLU A 384 33.08 -12.20 35.52
N LEU A 385 34.13 -12.68 34.84
CA LEU A 385 34.13 -12.97 33.41
C LEU A 385 33.61 -14.40 33.13
N PRO A 386 32.90 -14.64 32.00
CA PRO A 386 32.59 -13.70 30.93
C PRO A 386 31.41 -12.77 31.27
N LEU A 387 31.51 -11.51 30.86
CA LEU A 387 30.39 -10.58 30.96
C LEU A 387 29.31 -10.95 29.94
N LEU A 388 28.05 -10.80 30.33
CA LEU A 388 26.90 -11.03 29.46
C LEU A 388 26.12 -9.73 29.24
N VAL A 389 25.50 -9.58 28.08
CA VAL A 389 24.60 -8.45 27.78
C VAL A 389 23.22 -8.96 27.45
N ARG A 390 22.17 -8.36 28.04
CA ARG A 390 20.77 -8.64 27.70
C ARG A 390 19.86 -7.43 27.91
N THR A 391 18.61 -7.55 27.51
CA THR A 391 17.54 -6.63 27.90
C THR A 391 17.04 -6.91 29.33
N ARG A 392 16.21 -5.99 29.84
CA ARG A 392 15.56 -6.14 31.15
C ARG A 392 14.67 -7.38 31.23
N CYS A 393 14.70 -8.05 32.37
CA CYS A 393 13.80 -9.14 32.74
C CYS A 393 12.91 -8.72 33.91
N PRO A 394 11.66 -9.22 33.99
CA PRO A 394 10.84 -9.06 35.18
C PRO A 394 11.59 -9.54 36.43
N GLY A 395 11.67 -8.70 37.46
CA GLY A 395 12.36 -9.05 38.71
C GLY A 395 13.79 -8.54 38.85
N ASP A 396 14.39 -7.94 37.81
CA ASP A 396 15.76 -7.41 37.86
C ASP A 396 15.98 -6.41 39.01
N ARG A 397 17.10 -6.58 39.74
CA ARG A 397 17.53 -5.73 40.85
C ARG A 397 19.03 -5.47 40.82
N MET A 398 19.43 -4.21 41.01
CA MET A 398 20.84 -3.81 41.18
C MET A 398 20.99 -2.90 42.41
N LYS A 399 22.21 -2.77 42.94
CA LYS A 399 22.57 -1.72 43.91
C LYS A 399 23.26 -0.59 43.13
N PRO A 400 22.58 0.54 42.86
CA PRO A 400 23.20 1.69 42.19
C PRO A 400 24.42 2.21 42.96
N LEU A 401 25.37 2.82 42.26
CA LEU A 401 26.53 3.48 42.84
C LEU A 401 26.13 4.41 44.01
N GLY A 402 26.71 4.19 45.19
CA GLY A 402 26.47 5.02 46.38
C GLY A 402 25.12 4.81 47.10
N ALA A 403 24.29 3.84 46.66
CA ALA A 403 23.00 3.56 47.32
C ALA A 403 23.14 2.59 48.52
N CYS A 404 22.33 2.78 49.57
CA CYS A 404 22.34 1.91 50.76
C CYS A 404 21.81 0.47 50.54
N GLY A 405 21.21 0.14 49.39
CA GLY A 405 20.64 -1.20 49.17
C GLY A 405 20.19 -1.51 47.73
N ARG A 406 19.79 -2.78 47.49
CA ARG A 406 19.34 -3.27 46.17
C ARG A 406 17.94 -2.78 45.81
N ARG A 407 17.81 -2.17 44.63
CA ARG A 407 16.58 -1.55 44.13
C ARG A 407 16.10 -2.27 42.86
N LYS A 408 14.77 -2.32 42.66
CA LYS A 408 14.17 -2.87 41.43
C LYS A 408 14.53 -1.99 40.24
N LEU A 409 14.95 -2.60 39.12
CA LEU A 409 15.34 -1.91 37.90
C LEU A 409 14.25 -0.94 37.40
N LYS A 410 12.97 -1.35 37.46
CA LYS A 410 11.82 -0.49 37.12
C LYS A 410 11.82 0.84 37.89
N LYS A 411 12.16 0.82 39.19
CA LYS A 411 12.19 2.03 40.04
C LYS A 411 13.38 2.93 39.69
N ILE A 412 14.55 2.32 39.41
CA ILE A 412 15.75 3.04 38.97
C ILE A 412 15.49 3.79 37.66
N LEU A 413 14.93 3.10 36.65
CA LEU A 413 14.61 3.70 35.34
C LEU A 413 13.55 4.80 35.42
N MET A 414 12.61 4.71 36.36
CA MET A 414 11.60 5.74 36.60
C MET A 414 12.21 7.02 37.19
N GLU A 415 13.05 6.89 38.23
CA GLU A 415 13.69 8.04 38.88
C GLU A 415 14.69 8.75 37.96
N LYS A 416 15.42 7.98 37.16
CA LYS A 416 16.33 8.50 36.13
C LYS A 416 15.59 9.00 34.87
N LYS A 417 14.25 9.04 34.90
CA LYS A 417 13.35 9.55 33.84
C LYS A 417 13.59 8.93 32.46
N VAL A 418 13.93 7.65 32.39
CA VAL A 418 14.16 6.94 31.12
C VAL A 418 12.82 6.75 30.38
N PRO A 419 12.68 7.17 29.10
CA PRO A 419 11.46 7.01 28.30
C PRO A 419 11.04 5.55 28.12
N LEU A 420 9.73 5.26 28.15
CA LEU A 420 9.21 3.88 28.12
C LEU A 420 9.71 3.08 26.90
N ALA A 421 9.74 3.73 25.72
CA ALA A 421 10.17 3.13 24.45
C ALA A 421 11.66 2.72 24.43
N GLN A 422 12.48 3.31 25.30
CA GLN A 422 13.91 2.99 25.40
C GLN A 422 14.18 1.88 26.41
N ARG A 423 13.30 1.71 27.42
CA ARG A 423 13.57 0.80 28.55
C ARG A 423 13.68 -0.67 28.14
N ASP A 424 12.94 -1.09 27.12
CA ASP A 424 12.99 -2.47 26.60
C ASP A 424 14.21 -2.72 25.70
N LYS A 425 14.89 -1.66 25.26
CA LYS A 425 16.06 -1.72 24.35
C LYS A 425 17.39 -1.46 25.04
N LEU A 426 17.37 -1.03 26.32
CA LEU A 426 18.59 -0.72 27.07
C LEU A 426 19.45 -1.98 27.26
N PRO A 427 20.77 -1.90 26.98
CA PRO A 427 21.67 -2.98 27.33
C PRO A 427 21.91 -3.01 28.84
N LEU A 428 21.77 -4.18 29.42
CA LEU A 428 22.21 -4.50 30.77
C LEU A 428 23.46 -5.39 30.66
N VAL A 429 24.57 -4.94 31.24
CA VAL A 429 25.80 -5.74 31.33
C VAL A 429 25.80 -6.46 32.67
N LEU A 430 26.00 -7.77 32.65
CA LEU A 430 26.00 -8.67 33.79
C LEU A 430 27.40 -9.21 34.05
N SER A 431 27.72 -9.31 35.34
CA SER A 431 28.91 -9.92 35.91
C SER A 431 28.42 -10.97 36.90
N GLY A 432 28.59 -12.25 36.58
CA GLY A 432 27.95 -13.35 37.32
C GLY A 432 26.42 -13.20 37.34
N GLU A 433 25.81 -13.27 38.52
CA GLU A 433 24.36 -13.07 38.71
C GLU A 433 23.94 -11.58 38.86
N GLY A 434 24.91 -10.66 38.89
CA GLY A 434 24.69 -9.25 39.16
C GLY A 434 24.65 -8.38 37.91
N ILE A 435 23.80 -7.35 37.89
CA ILE A 435 23.86 -6.29 36.86
C ILE A 435 24.98 -5.33 37.24
N ALA A 436 26.03 -5.25 36.41
CA ALA A 436 27.17 -4.35 36.56
C ALA A 436 26.88 -2.95 36.00
N TRP A 437 26.17 -2.86 34.87
CA TRP A 437 25.86 -1.58 34.22
C TRP A 437 24.51 -1.57 33.52
N ILE A 438 23.74 -0.49 33.72
CA ILE A 438 22.60 -0.14 32.89
C ILE A 438 23.08 0.90 31.87
N GLY A 439 23.15 0.50 30.61
CA GLY A 439 23.65 1.33 29.53
C GLY A 439 23.02 2.71 29.47
N GLY A 440 23.83 3.78 29.52
CA GLY A 440 23.31 5.15 29.46
C GLY A 440 22.74 5.70 30.78
N VAL A 441 22.70 4.90 31.85
CA VAL A 441 21.92 5.22 33.05
C VAL A 441 22.74 5.20 34.33
N GLU A 442 23.31 4.05 34.73
CA GLU A 442 23.96 3.90 36.05
C GLU A 442 24.81 2.61 36.15
N ILE A 443 25.93 2.67 36.87
CA ILE A 443 26.75 1.49 37.22
C ILE A 443 26.36 0.91 38.58
N ALA A 444 26.74 -0.34 38.84
CA ALA A 444 26.57 -0.94 40.15
C ALA A 444 27.69 -0.54 41.11
N ASP A 445 27.35 -0.48 42.40
CA ASP A 445 28.27 -0.07 43.45
C ASP A 445 29.48 -1.01 43.63
N PHE A 446 29.32 -2.31 43.34
CA PHE A 446 30.38 -3.30 43.53
C PHE A 446 31.53 -3.18 42.51
N CYS A 447 31.25 -2.69 41.30
CA CYS A 447 32.22 -2.53 40.22
C CYS A 447 32.76 -1.09 40.13
N LYS A 448 32.61 -0.29 41.19
CA LYS A 448 33.12 1.08 41.23
C LYS A 448 34.65 1.09 41.18
N VAL A 449 35.19 2.01 40.39
CA VAL A 449 36.62 2.34 40.37
C VAL A 449 36.99 3.06 41.68
N SER A 450 38.11 2.66 42.28
CA SER A 450 38.63 3.22 43.53
C SER A 450 40.14 3.43 43.44
N GLY A 451 40.77 4.03 44.46
CA GLY A 451 42.22 4.27 44.47
C GLY A 451 43.07 2.99 44.43
N GLU A 452 42.47 1.83 44.70
CA GLU A 452 43.12 0.52 44.66
C GLU A 452 43.00 -0.17 43.28
N THR A 453 42.16 0.35 42.39
CA THR A 453 41.90 -0.24 41.07
C THR A 453 43.16 -0.17 40.21
N ARG A 454 43.59 -1.31 39.63
CA ARG A 454 44.76 -1.37 38.73
C ARG A 454 44.36 -1.33 37.25
N GLN A 455 43.27 -2.00 36.90
CA GLN A 455 42.73 -2.08 35.54
C GLN A 455 41.28 -1.65 35.49
N VAL A 456 40.95 -0.81 34.52
CA VAL A 456 39.61 -0.27 34.30
C VAL A 456 39.06 -0.82 33.00
N LEU A 457 37.88 -1.42 33.06
CA LEU A 457 37.09 -1.76 31.90
C LEU A 457 36.26 -0.54 31.47
N ARG A 458 36.59 -0.01 30.30
CA ARG A 458 35.84 1.06 29.64
C ARG A 458 34.81 0.45 28.71
N LEU A 459 33.53 0.77 28.94
CA LEU A 459 32.42 0.38 28.08
C LEU A 459 31.79 1.61 27.43
N ARG A 460 31.51 1.56 26.12
CA ARG A 460 30.85 2.65 25.40
C ARG A 460 29.76 2.13 24.47
N ILE A 461 28.56 2.70 24.56
CA ILE A 461 27.48 2.43 23.61
C ILE A 461 27.69 3.24 22.34
N GLN A 462 27.76 2.54 21.22
CA GLN A 462 27.83 3.10 19.88
C GLN A 462 26.53 2.80 19.15
N ASP A 463 25.95 3.80 18.47
CA ASP A 463 24.85 3.53 17.54
C ASP A 463 25.41 2.75 16.35
N GLY A 464 24.69 1.73 15.87
CA GLY A 464 25.18 0.74 14.88
C GLY A 464 25.51 1.28 13.49
N ASN A 465 25.68 2.59 13.33
CA ASN A 465 26.17 3.21 12.10
C ASN A 465 27.69 3.00 11.90
N GLY A 466 28.43 2.56 12.91
CA GLY A 466 29.88 2.28 12.79
C GLY A 466 30.26 0.94 12.16
N GLN A 467 29.34 -0.04 12.09
CA GLN A 467 29.63 -1.39 11.59
C GLN A 467 28.51 -2.00 10.71
N ARG A 468 27.47 -1.22 10.37
CA ARG A 468 26.45 -1.62 9.37
C ARG A 468 26.95 -1.59 7.91
N MET A 469 28.24 -1.38 7.69
CA MET A 469 28.86 -1.42 6.36
C MET A 469 29.22 -2.85 5.93
N GLU A 470 29.64 -3.75 6.82
CA GLU A 470 30.20 -5.04 6.39
C GLU A 470 29.16 -6.19 6.31
N ASN A 471 28.19 -6.28 7.21
CA ASN A 471 27.28 -7.45 7.27
C ASN A 471 25.93 -7.31 6.53
N ARG A 472 25.83 -6.44 5.52
CA ARG A 472 24.66 -6.41 4.60
C ARG A 472 24.92 -7.09 3.25
N ALA A 473 26.13 -7.57 3.02
CA ALA A 473 26.49 -8.30 1.79
C ALA A 473 25.89 -9.72 1.71
N GLU A 474 25.37 -10.31 2.79
CA GLU A 474 24.96 -11.74 2.80
C GLU A 474 23.53 -12.05 2.29
N LYS A 475 22.85 -11.13 1.59
CA LYS A 475 21.59 -11.46 0.88
C LYS A 475 21.49 -10.94 -0.55
N CYS A 476 22.63 -10.87 -1.23
CA CYS A 476 22.70 -10.94 -2.68
C CYS A 476 23.90 -11.85 -2.97
N SER A 477 23.78 -12.88 -3.80
CA SER A 477 24.96 -13.69 -4.18
C SER A 477 25.94 -12.94 -5.10
N GLY A 478 25.72 -11.64 -5.29
CA GLY A 478 26.45 -10.75 -6.18
C GLY A 478 27.67 -10.08 -5.54
N THR A 479 28.68 -9.83 -6.36
CA THR A 479 29.91 -9.13 -5.94
C THR A 479 29.66 -7.62 -5.91
N VAL A 480 30.09 -6.92 -4.85
CA VAL A 480 29.96 -5.46 -4.76
C VAL A 480 30.86 -4.81 -5.83
N LEU A 481 30.27 -4.03 -6.74
CA LEU A 481 30.97 -3.29 -7.78
C LEU A 481 31.32 -1.87 -7.32
N LEU A 482 30.36 -1.18 -6.67
CA LEU A 482 30.55 0.14 -6.11
C LEU A 482 29.95 0.17 -4.70
N ASP A 483 30.79 0.46 -3.71
CA ASP A 483 30.32 0.64 -2.34
C ASP A 483 29.59 1.98 -2.15
N ARG A 484 28.71 2.03 -1.16
CA ARG A 484 27.89 3.22 -0.90
C ARG A 484 28.69 4.48 -0.54
N GLU A 485 29.88 4.36 0.04
CA GLU A 485 30.70 5.52 0.37
C GLU A 485 31.34 6.13 -0.89
N VAL A 486 31.77 5.28 -1.82
CA VAL A 486 32.22 5.69 -3.17
C VAL A 486 31.08 6.36 -3.93
N ILE A 487 29.87 5.79 -3.91
CA ILE A 487 28.68 6.38 -4.52
C ILE A 487 28.39 7.75 -3.91
N ARG A 488 28.29 7.84 -2.57
CA ARG A 488 28.02 9.08 -1.84
C ARG A 488 29.01 10.19 -2.17
N ARG A 489 30.31 9.87 -2.19
CA ARG A 489 31.37 10.83 -2.55
C ARG A 489 31.19 11.32 -3.99
N LYS A 490 30.90 10.41 -4.93
CA LYS A 490 30.73 10.79 -6.34
C LYS A 490 29.52 11.68 -6.56
N ILE A 491 28.42 11.42 -5.86
CA ILE A 491 27.21 12.25 -5.96
C ILE A 491 27.47 13.65 -5.40
N ALA A 492 28.25 13.78 -4.32
CA ALA A 492 28.66 15.08 -3.81
C ALA A 492 29.51 15.86 -4.84
N GLU A 493 30.43 15.19 -5.56
CA GLU A 493 31.20 15.80 -6.66
C GLU A 493 30.29 16.27 -7.80
N LEU A 494 29.35 15.43 -8.24
CA LEU A 494 28.39 15.77 -9.30
C LEU A 494 27.49 16.93 -8.88
N GLY A 495 26.97 16.91 -7.65
CA GLY A 495 26.13 17.98 -7.09
C GLY A 495 26.87 19.31 -7.06
N ALA A 496 28.15 19.32 -6.66
CA ALA A 496 28.98 20.51 -6.67
C ALA A 496 29.25 21.02 -8.11
N GLN A 497 29.47 20.13 -9.07
CA GLN A 497 29.66 20.50 -10.47
C GLN A 497 28.38 21.09 -11.08
N ILE A 498 27.25 20.40 -10.94
CA ILE A 498 25.94 20.86 -11.45
C ILE A 498 25.55 22.19 -10.80
N SER A 499 25.78 22.35 -9.50
CA SER A 499 25.53 23.62 -8.81
C SER A 499 26.32 24.79 -9.39
N ARG A 500 27.55 24.56 -9.87
CA ARG A 500 28.35 25.61 -10.53
C ARG A 500 27.77 25.96 -11.90
N ASP A 501 27.41 24.95 -12.69
CA ASP A 501 26.91 25.14 -14.06
C ASP A 501 25.52 25.80 -14.13
N TYR A 502 24.72 25.60 -13.08
CA TYR A 502 23.35 26.11 -12.92
C TYR A 502 23.19 27.15 -11.82
N ARG A 503 24.28 27.82 -11.42
CA ARG A 503 24.21 28.94 -10.49
C ARG A 503 23.22 29.99 -11.00
N GLU A 504 22.30 30.43 -10.14
CA GLU A 504 21.27 31.44 -10.44
C GLU A 504 20.31 31.07 -11.58
N LYS A 505 20.25 29.79 -11.96
CA LYS A 505 19.29 29.26 -12.94
C LYS A 505 18.22 28.43 -12.23
N ASP A 506 16.97 28.59 -12.67
CA ASP A 506 15.85 27.73 -12.24
C ASP A 506 15.94 26.37 -12.94
N LEU A 507 16.48 25.38 -12.22
CA LEU A 507 16.77 24.06 -12.77
C LEU A 507 15.61 23.09 -12.52
N LEU A 508 15.12 22.44 -13.57
CA LEU A 508 14.17 21.33 -13.53
C LEU A 508 14.91 20.01 -13.65
N LEU A 509 14.87 19.20 -12.60
CA LEU A 509 15.34 17.81 -12.63
C LEU A 509 14.22 16.92 -13.18
N ILE A 510 14.48 16.22 -14.27
CA ILE A 510 13.55 15.28 -14.88
C ILE A 510 14.03 13.87 -14.56
N CYS A 511 13.40 13.21 -13.60
CA CYS A 511 13.75 11.84 -13.24
C CYS A 511 13.10 10.86 -14.19
N VAL A 512 13.92 10.07 -14.87
CA VAL A 512 13.44 9.08 -15.84
C VAL A 512 13.51 7.69 -15.21
N LEU A 513 12.43 6.94 -15.38
CA LEU A 513 12.28 5.58 -14.83
C LEU A 513 12.28 5.52 -13.30
N LYS A 514 11.86 4.36 -12.77
CA LYS A 514 11.81 4.13 -11.33
C LYS A 514 13.19 3.97 -10.69
N GLY A 515 14.19 3.52 -11.45
CA GLY A 515 15.51 3.20 -10.91
C GLY A 515 16.33 4.45 -10.56
N ALA A 516 16.11 5.57 -11.24
CA ALA A 516 16.82 6.82 -10.99
C ALA A 516 16.34 7.57 -9.73
N VAL A 517 15.25 7.15 -9.09
CA VAL A 517 14.64 7.89 -7.96
C VAL A 517 15.58 8.02 -6.76
N VAL A 518 16.36 6.97 -6.46
CA VAL A 518 17.35 7.00 -5.35
C VAL A 518 18.48 7.96 -5.69
N PHE A 519 19.02 7.86 -6.91
CA PHE A 519 20.07 8.75 -7.40
C PHE A 519 19.63 10.22 -7.42
N LEU A 520 18.44 10.51 -7.96
CA LEU A 520 17.81 11.82 -7.93
C LEU A 520 17.74 12.37 -6.50
N SER A 521 17.24 11.56 -5.57
CA SER A 521 17.01 11.97 -4.19
C SER A 521 18.29 12.35 -3.46
N ASP A 522 19.39 11.64 -3.74
CA ASP A 522 20.69 11.96 -3.17
C ASP A 522 21.36 13.11 -3.90
N LEU A 523 21.27 13.16 -5.23
CA LEU A 523 21.81 14.26 -6.03
C LEU A 523 21.21 15.61 -5.63
N MET A 524 19.87 15.69 -5.51
CA MET A 524 19.19 16.96 -5.19
C MET A 524 19.59 17.52 -3.81
N ARG A 525 19.96 16.67 -2.85
CA ARG A 525 20.44 17.09 -1.52
C ARG A 525 21.85 17.70 -1.55
N HIS A 526 22.61 17.42 -2.60
CA HIS A 526 23.95 17.96 -2.83
C HIS A 526 23.95 19.18 -3.77
N LEU A 527 22.79 19.60 -4.27
CA LEU A 527 22.65 20.82 -5.06
C LEU A 527 22.51 22.03 -4.14
N THR A 528 23.13 23.13 -4.53
CA THR A 528 23.07 24.44 -3.83
C THR A 528 22.26 25.48 -4.60
N THR A 529 21.66 25.11 -5.73
CA THR A 529 20.73 25.93 -6.51
C THR A 529 19.28 25.50 -6.24
N SER A 530 18.33 26.40 -6.48
CA SER A 530 16.91 26.07 -6.44
C SER A 530 16.58 25.03 -7.52
N VAL A 531 15.87 23.97 -7.15
CA VAL A 531 15.47 22.90 -8.07
C VAL A 531 13.99 22.60 -7.97
N GLN A 532 13.40 22.29 -9.12
CA GLN A 532 12.11 21.63 -9.22
C GLN A 532 12.32 20.21 -9.73
N VAL A 533 11.37 19.33 -9.44
CA VAL A 533 11.44 17.91 -9.84
C VAL A 533 10.18 17.56 -10.60
N ASP A 534 10.33 16.87 -11.72
CA ASP A 534 9.26 16.24 -12.47
C ASP A 534 9.69 14.82 -12.88
N PHE A 535 8.73 13.97 -13.20
CA PHE A 535 8.95 12.56 -13.49
C PHE A 535 8.51 12.22 -14.91
N MET A 536 9.29 11.38 -15.59
CA MET A 536 8.91 10.86 -16.89
C MET A 536 9.12 9.35 -16.92
N ALA A 537 8.14 8.62 -17.44
CA ALA A 537 8.23 7.17 -17.58
C ALA A 537 8.09 6.77 -19.04
N VAL A 538 9.02 5.95 -19.52
CA VAL A 538 9.04 5.41 -20.88
C VAL A 538 9.15 3.89 -20.86
N SER A 539 8.53 3.23 -21.84
CA SER A 539 8.64 1.77 -22.06
C SER A 539 9.19 1.49 -23.45
N SER A 540 10.19 0.62 -23.55
CA SER A 540 10.65 0.03 -24.81
C SER A 540 9.82 -1.21 -25.18
N TYR A 541 9.48 -1.41 -26.45
CA TYR A 541 8.88 -2.65 -26.93
C TYR A 541 9.87 -3.83 -26.87
N GLY A 542 9.45 -4.95 -26.25
CA GLY A 542 10.03 -6.29 -26.47
C GLY A 542 10.56 -7.01 -25.23
N THR A 543 9.84 -8.05 -24.79
CA THR A 543 10.35 -9.12 -23.91
C THR A 543 11.09 -10.16 -24.76
N ALA A 544 12.35 -9.87 -25.11
CA ALA A 544 13.42 -10.78 -25.55
C ALA A 544 14.48 -9.97 -26.31
N THR A 545 15.72 -10.01 -25.81
CA THR A 545 17.06 -9.76 -26.39
C THR A 545 17.35 -8.91 -27.64
N GLU A 546 16.40 -8.34 -28.38
CA GLU A 546 16.64 -7.34 -29.43
C GLU A 546 15.50 -6.30 -29.45
N THR A 547 15.79 -5.06 -29.04
CA THR A 547 14.78 -3.98 -28.95
C THR A 547 14.51 -3.35 -30.31
N SER A 548 13.25 -3.37 -30.73
CA SER A 548 12.73 -2.84 -32.01
C SER A 548 12.65 -1.30 -32.09
N GLY A 549 13.42 -0.57 -31.26
CA GLY A 549 13.57 0.89 -31.32
C GLY A 549 12.33 1.73 -30.96
N ALA A 550 11.13 1.17 -30.89
CA ALA A 550 9.92 1.90 -30.53
C ALA A 550 9.83 2.14 -29.01
N VAL A 551 9.94 3.41 -28.59
CA VAL A 551 9.78 3.87 -27.21
C VAL A 551 8.43 4.56 -27.05
N ARG A 552 7.68 4.21 -26.01
CA ARG A 552 6.39 4.85 -25.67
C ARG A 552 6.49 5.58 -24.34
N ILE A 553 5.98 6.81 -24.27
CA ILE A 553 5.81 7.55 -23.02
C ILE A 553 4.59 7.00 -22.27
N LEU A 554 4.81 6.51 -21.05
CA LEU A 554 3.77 6.02 -20.13
C LEU A 554 3.29 7.11 -19.19
N HIS A 555 4.20 7.99 -18.78
CA HIS A 555 3.93 9.15 -17.95
C HIS A 555 4.76 10.31 -18.49
N ASP A 556 4.10 11.40 -18.83
CA ASP A 556 4.69 12.61 -19.40
C ASP A 556 4.75 13.71 -18.33
N LEU A 557 5.56 14.74 -18.58
CA LEU A 557 5.77 15.89 -17.69
C LEU A 557 4.45 16.62 -17.40
N GLU A 558 4.27 17.08 -16.17
CA GLU A 558 3.06 17.78 -15.73
C GLU A 558 3.01 19.24 -16.24
N GLY A 559 4.18 19.85 -16.45
CA GLY A 559 4.32 21.25 -16.84
C GLY A 559 5.04 21.46 -18.17
N SER A 560 4.92 22.68 -18.71
CA SER A 560 5.73 23.10 -19.86
C SER A 560 7.20 23.25 -19.45
N ILE A 561 8.10 22.81 -20.33
CA ILE A 561 9.55 23.01 -20.19
C ILE A 561 10.12 24.08 -21.11
N ALA A 562 9.27 24.76 -21.88
CA ALA A 562 9.70 25.81 -22.80
C ALA A 562 10.42 26.93 -22.04
N GLY A 563 11.63 27.30 -22.49
CA GLY A 563 12.46 28.32 -21.85
C GLY A 563 13.06 27.93 -20.48
N ARG A 564 12.93 26.66 -20.04
CA ARG A 564 13.47 26.20 -18.75
C ARG A 564 14.82 25.51 -18.90
N HIS A 565 15.62 25.54 -17.84
CA HIS A 565 16.85 24.76 -17.76
C HIS A 565 16.52 23.36 -17.23
N CYS A 566 16.74 22.33 -18.03
CA CYS A 566 16.37 20.95 -17.71
C CYS A 566 17.60 20.04 -17.58
N LEU A 567 17.61 19.20 -16.55
CA LEU A 567 18.59 18.15 -16.35
C LEU A 567 17.87 16.81 -16.22
N VAL A 568 18.07 15.93 -17.21
CA VAL A 568 17.55 14.57 -17.21
C VAL A 568 18.41 13.72 -16.28
N VAL A 569 17.78 13.05 -15.32
CA VAL A 569 18.44 12.19 -14.33
C VAL A 569 18.12 10.73 -14.64
N GLU A 570 19.14 10.00 -15.08
CA GLU A 570 19.08 8.58 -15.45
C GLU A 570 19.91 7.73 -14.49
N ASP A 571 19.47 6.50 -14.23
CA ASP A 571 20.21 5.53 -13.42
C ASP A 571 21.33 4.83 -14.21
N ILE A 572 21.06 4.37 -15.43
CA ILE A 572 22.04 3.67 -16.25
C ILE A 572 21.84 3.91 -17.74
N VAL A 573 22.93 4.25 -18.44
CA VAL A 573 22.91 4.43 -19.89
C VAL A 573 23.59 3.25 -20.58
N ASP A 574 22.76 2.30 -21.02
CA ASP A 574 23.18 1.09 -21.72
C ASP A 574 23.21 1.28 -23.25
N SER A 575 22.22 0.80 -24.00
CA SER A 575 22.16 1.00 -25.47
C SER A 575 22.10 2.47 -25.92
N GLY A 576 21.60 3.38 -25.07
CA GLY A 576 21.41 4.79 -25.36
C GLY A 576 20.15 5.14 -26.19
N LEU A 577 19.39 4.13 -26.64
CA LEU A 577 18.20 4.34 -27.48
C LEU A 577 17.09 5.12 -26.75
N THR A 578 16.78 4.71 -25.51
CA THR A 578 15.78 5.38 -24.66
C THR A 578 16.17 6.83 -24.38
N LEU A 579 17.45 7.05 -24.04
CA LEU A 579 17.97 8.38 -23.74
C LEU A 579 17.96 9.29 -24.98
N LYS A 580 18.28 8.76 -26.16
CA LYS A 580 18.21 9.49 -27.43
C LYS A 580 16.78 9.93 -27.74
N TYR A 581 15.82 9.01 -27.63
CA TYR A 581 14.41 9.33 -27.81
C TYR A 581 13.94 10.42 -26.84
N LEU A 582 14.32 10.32 -25.56
CA LEU A 582 13.99 11.32 -24.55
C LEU A 582 14.64 12.68 -24.85
N GLN A 583 15.90 12.68 -25.27
CA GLN A 583 16.61 13.92 -25.63
C GLN A 583 15.95 14.61 -26.82
N GLU A 584 15.58 13.86 -27.87
CA GLU A 584 14.88 14.39 -29.04
C GLU A 584 13.48 14.91 -28.67
N ASN A 585 12.72 14.14 -27.88
CA ASN A 585 11.39 14.54 -27.43
C ASN A 585 11.43 15.80 -26.57
N LEU A 586 12.33 15.88 -25.59
CA LEU A 586 12.43 17.03 -24.70
C LEU A 586 13.00 18.26 -25.42
N ARG A 587 13.96 18.11 -26.35
CA ARG A 587 14.46 19.23 -27.18
C ARG A 587 13.35 19.84 -28.04
N SER A 588 12.45 19.02 -28.57
CA SER A 588 11.32 19.51 -29.38
C SER A 588 10.38 20.46 -28.61
N ARG A 589 10.41 20.41 -27.27
CA ARG A 589 9.63 21.30 -26.37
C ARG A 589 10.33 22.61 -26.03
N GLN A 590 11.45 22.91 -26.70
CA GLN A 590 12.18 24.18 -26.63
C GLN A 590 12.63 24.62 -25.22
N PRO A 591 13.29 23.75 -24.43
CA PRO A 591 13.92 24.17 -23.17
C PRO A 591 15.07 25.16 -23.44
N ALA A 592 15.36 26.05 -22.48
CA ALA A 592 16.51 26.96 -22.56
C ALA A 592 17.85 26.21 -22.52
N SER A 593 17.92 25.08 -21.81
CA SER A 593 19.00 24.11 -21.94
C SER A 593 18.51 22.71 -21.58
N LEU A 594 19.05 21.68 -22.22
CA LEU A 594 18.79 20.29 -21.86
C LEU A 594 20.12 19.54 -21.72
N LYS A 595 20.43 19.10 -20.50
CA LYS A 595 21.59 18.24 -20.21
C LYS A 595 21.14 16.93 -19.59
N ILE A 596 22.05 15.96 -19.52
CA ILE A 596 21.81 14.63 -18.97
C ILE A 596 22.86 14.34 -17.90
N VAL A 597 22.41 13.85 -16.74
CA VAL A 597 23.24 13.22 -15.73
C VAL A 597 22.87 11.73 -15.62
N ALA A 598 23.88 10.88 -15.70
CA ALA A 598 23.74 9.44 -15.56
C ALA A 598 24.56 8.97 -14.36
N LEU A 599 23.96 8.14 -13.50
CA LEU A 599 24.74 7.49 -12.44
C LEU A 599 25.75 6.50 -13.02
N LEU A 600 25.30 5.63 -13.93
CA LEU A 600 26.13 4.61 -14.58
C LEU A 600 26.15 4.77 -16.11
N ASP A 601 27.33 4.61 -16.70
CA ASP A 601 27.56 4.64 -18.14
C ASP A 601 28.26 3.35 -18.59
N LYS A 602 27.67 2.66 -19.58
CA LYS A 602 28.20 1.45 -20.21
C LYS A 602 28.59 1.72 -21.66
N PRO A 603 29.77 2.28 -21.93
CA PRO A 603 30.16 2.68 -23.28
C PRO A 603 30.25 1.51 -24.26
N GLU A 604 30.60 0.30 -23.80
CA GLU A 604 30.75 -0.90 -24.64
C GLU A 604 29.43 -1.38 -25.27
N ARG A 605 28.27 -1.02 -24.70
CA ARG A 605 26.94 -1.38 -25.20
C ARG A 605 26.25 -0.30 -26.02
N ARG A 606 26.91 0.85 -26.22
CA ARG A 606 26.39 2.03 -26.91
C ARG A 606 26.01 1.67 -28.35
N ARG A 607 24.72 1.83 -28.70
CA ARG A 607 24.21 1.63 -30.07
C ARG A 607 23.98 2.94 -30.84
N VAL A 608 24.01 4.06 -30.14
CA VAL A 608 23.78 5.40 -30.70
C VAL A 608 24.77 6.40 -30.11
N GLU A 609 25.16 7.41 -30.88
CA GLU A 609 26.02 8.50 -30.40
C GLU A 609 25.24 9.42 -29.43
N ILE A 610 25.22 9.05 -28.15
CA ILE A 610 24.74 9.90 -27.07
C ILE A 610 25.69 9.79 -25.89
N GLN A 611 26.08 10.94 -25.34
CA GLN A 611 26.95 11.03 -24.17
C GLN A 611 26.26 11.86 -23.09
N PRO A 612 26.16 11.35 -21.85
CA PRO A 612 25.72 12.16 -20.72
C PRO A 612 26.69 13.31 -20.48
N ASP A 613 26.16 14.50 -20.17
CA ASP A 613 26.97 15.67 -19.80
C ASP A 613 27.68 15.46 -18.45
N TYR A 614 27.05 14.69 -17.57
CA TYR A 614 27.58 14.34 -16.26
C TYR A 614 27.49 12.83 -16.07
N VAL A 615 28.62 12.19 -15.76
CA VAL A 615 28.71 10.73 -15.55
C VAL A 615 29.20 10.45 -14.13
N GLY A 616 28.45 9.65 -13.39
CA GLY A 616 28.87 9.14 -12.09
C GLY A 616 30.00 8.13 -12.23
N PHE A 617 29.72 6.99 -12.84
CA PHE A 617 30.68 5.90 -13.01
C PHE A 617 30.60 5.29 -14.40
N ARG A 618 31.76 4.99 -14.98
CA ARG A 618 31.84 4.10 -16.15
C ARG A 618 32.07 2.68 -15.64
N ILE A 619 31.20 1.76 -16.03
CA ILE A 619 31.25 0.37 -15.57
C ILE A 619 31.36 -0.61 -16.76
N PRO A 620 31.96 -1.79 -16.57
CA PRO A 620 31.98 -2.84 -17.59
C PRO A 620 30.56 -3.34 -17.92
N ASP A 621 30.43 -4.17 -18.97
CA ASP A 621 29.14 -4.79 -19.32
C ASP A 621 28.69 -5.88 -18.34
N GLU A 622 28.32 -5.47 -17.14
CA GLU A 622 27.86 -6.34 -16.06
C GLU A 622 26.40 -6.05 -15.68
N PHE A 623 25.62 -7.07 -15.37
CA PHE A 623 24.25 -6.85 -14.92
C PHE A 623 24.25 -6.40 -13.45
N VAL A 624 23.88 -5.15 -13.19
CA VAL A 624 24.00 -4.51 -11.88
C VAL A 624 22.65 -4.27 -11.22
N VAL A 625 22.60 -4.42 -9.90
CA VAL A 625 21.43 -4.16 -9.04
C VAL A 625 21.85 -3.39 -7.79
N GLY A 626 20.88 -2.80 -7.09
CA GLY A 626 21.13 -2.01 -5.89
C GLY A 626 21.26 -0.51 -6.17
N TYR A 627 21.25 0.28 -5.11
CA TYR A 627 21.19 1.74 -5.16
C TYR A 627 20.06 2.27 -6.08
N GLY A 628 18.86 1.71 -5.92
CA GLY A 628 17.70 2.04 -6.77
C GLY A 628 17.56 1.19 -8.04
N LEU A 629 18.63 0.57 -8.55
CA LEU A 629 18.58 -0.35 -9.69
C LEU A 629 17.93 -1.68 -9.30
N ASP A 630 17.24 -2.31 -10.24
CA ASP A 630 16.47 -3.54 -10.01
C ASP A 630 16.70 -4.65 -11.02
N PHE A 631 16.31 -5.85 -10.59
CA PHE A 631 15.98 -6.97 -11.46
C PHE A 631 14.58 -7.46 -11.07
N ASN A 632 13.62 -7.44 -12.00
CA ASN A 632 12.22 -7.83 -11.75
C ASN A 632 11.61 -7.15 -10.50
N GLU A 633 11.87 -5.85 -10.32
CA GLU A 633 11.44 -5.03 -9.16
C GLU A 633 12.03 -5.49 -7.80
N GLN A 634 13.10 -6.29 -7.80
CA GLN A 634 13.84 -6.72 -6.61
C GLN A 634 15.19 -5.99 -6.47
N TYR A 635 15.86 -6.16 -5.32
CA TYR A 635 17.22 -5.67 -5.02
C TYR A 635 17.44 -4.14 -4.93
N ARG A 636 16.43 -3.30 -5.24
CA ARG A 636 16.54 -1.82 -5.11
C ARG A 636 16.98 -1.32 -3.72
N TYR A 637 16.73 -2.12 -2.67
CA TYR A 637 17.02 -1.79 -1.28
C TYR A 637 18.50 -1.95 -0.89
N LEU A 638 19.31 -2.59 -1.74
CA LEU A 638 20.73 -2.73 -1.47
C LEU A 638 21.38 -1.34 -1.52
N PRO A 639 22.15 -0.95 -0.49
CA PRO A 639 22.77 0.38 -0.44
C PRO A 639 24.00 0.51 -1.36
N ASP A 640 24.57 -0.62 -1.77
CA ASP A 640 25.72 -0.72 -2.66
C ASP A 640 25.24 -1.15 -4.06
N ILE A 641 26.03 -0.91 -5.11
CA ILE A 641 25.76 -1.43 -6.47
C ILE A 641 26.52 -2.74 -6.63
N CYS A 642 25.82 -3.83 -6.90
CA CYS A 642 26.36 -5.19 -6.98
C CYS A 642 26.15 -5.80 -8.36
N VAL A 643 27.08 -6.64 -8.81
CA VAL A 643 26.93 -7.48 -10.01
C VAL A 643 26.10 -8.71 -9.67
N LEU A 644 24.99 -8.94 -10.38
CA LEU A 644 24.13 -10.11 -10.19
C LEU A 644 24.77 -11.36 -10.81
N SER A 645 24.96 -12.42 -10.01
CA SER A 645 25.53 -13.69 -10.46
C SER A 645 24.60 -14.41 -11.47
N GLU A 646 25.15 -15.27 -12.34
CA GLU A 646 24.35 -15.97 -13.37
C GLU A 646 23.27 -16.89 -12.79
N ASN A 647 23.50 -17.47 -11.61
CA ASN A 647 22.53 -18.36 -10.95
C ASN A 647 21.24 -17.63 -10.49
N ASP A 648 21.33 -16.32 -10.23
CA ASP A 648 20.19 -15.50 -9.79
C ASP A 648 19.41 -14.87 -10.97
N LYS A 649 19.92 -14.97 -12.20
CA LYS A 649 19.24 -14.46 -13.42
C LYS A 649 18.12 -15.39 -13.94
N SER A 650 18.03 -16.62 -13.41
CA SER A 650 17.11 -17.68 -13.87
C SER A 650 15.81 -17.85 -13.06
N VAL A 651 15.45 -16.89 -12.19
CA VAL A 651 14.24 -16.94 -11.34
C VAL A 651 13.11 -16.04 -11.83
#